data_AF-A0A0W0YJ31-F1
#
_entry.id   AF-A0A0W0YJ31-F1
#
_cell.length_a   1.000
_cell.length_b   1.000
_cell.length_c   1.000
_cell.angle_alpha   90.00
_cell.angle_beta   90.00
_cell.angle_gamma   90.00
#
_symmetry.space_group_name_H-M   'P 1'
#
loop_
_entity.id
_entity.type
_entity.pdbx_description
1 polymer ?
#
loop_
_entity_poly.entity_id
_entity_poly.type
_entity_poly.pdbx_seq_one_letter_code
_entity_poly.pdbx_strand_id
1 'polypeptide(L)'
;MPKHLKFKEPDSCNYVYVDSQNKVHLMMPIVGGDGVGTDNTCETGLELRCFFHGFFEEGIQRKSAIEELTDYKKQLEEDILAIEMQKELSPLAYKDLQNEKKHRLVQIEEYIKLVETIKQKYDTDGKIAGLNKKFAPELPVGVCKVVDNSKNAFAVRLSPDDPDSFTRFDKPLFSLKRNQSKYERHLGGFKRITEGFGHQFRTQSLEKIKATNKLVNTKTPREQLVEKVLAQVEDAQNFKVLDNEVNFNKLKQLVEKELLEIKIDITVNAKRGINGEAANINLAFVGGVLLADEETQLKEWVESLVDNITEPEQWDNLETKANTFFEKPDPDYDQIKKDGKDNGEARAELEKERFIGYMSIKTQFLLGQINIYCKSHGLSDQNFGAFFDSDPHAAKVSELIIDALGKSDAVEPILFKYINENKDALGLSEPLTEEHQKRILDKFVLDYNEIKSSPHFDEFFLLDQSKSDNVYSHLRRISCHFLDFFVQQTNEECPLPKEFENYSKALQLESPSAKLAHKNNIVVNGHNFIEKFKLDVLQVLDKEPEKLVDFLIAKSPSNVPNYSMLSLDSQNVIAFSKHWPMIEKQIKASENILQPEKNYLTRLLSPENVAKENRLVITWEKHSKKSLVDIELGKIAKGLDDTVTNYNNRQGEGGGHRFLKWFKQNTARKQQCEDLLKISTEIKKLLSNNEISKEDVLDKILKSISVLDRIDREISGERNWMKSGLQMKIRSFRTELQVLCDSKLNFESDKIQSEISREIDKQLAQIENEEVRAIVKDLPAYCYADSAINFFKTLSSQEATKVASYIHLHYLDFNSGLNKDTLLSQEIPNFFKMENQKLLDQLKEEKIIPQEAYQNISALVDKIRPEFFTRNNIMVWSTDLEVLENSKHSDLLIKVANSIAVIAAGEISVKGKLTELKALSSQLETVKDRDSLPVTVQEKLAQFENTTLKEAISKAEVSSTLTSSITEQNSTMSSSISDTSYEETPQASLTSQII
;
A
#
# COMPACT_ATOMS: atom_id res chain seq x y z
N MET A 1 -35.74 5.32 -7.44
CA MET A 1 -34.49 5.87 -6.88
C MET A 1 -33.68 4.72 -6.30
N PRO A 2 -32.33 4.73 -6.43
CA PRO A 2 -31.50 3.72 -5.77
C PRO A 2 -31.76 3.72 -4.26
N LYS A 3 -31.75 2.56 -3.59
CA LYS A 3 -31.95 2.47 -2.12
C LYS A 3 -30.74 3.00 -1.31
N HIS A 4 -29.58 3.16 -1.96
CA HIS A 4 -28.35 3.63 -1.36
C HIS A 4 -27.71 4.74 -2.19
N LEU A 5 -27.29 5.82 -1.53
CA LEU A 5 -26.51 6.92 -2.10
C LEU A 5 -25.06 6.75 -1.64
N LYS A 6 -24.14 6.46 -2.55
CA LYS A 6 -22.73 6.16 -2.21
C LYS A 6 -21.81 7.29 -2.66
N PHE A 7 -21.19 8.03 -1.72
CA PHE A 7 -20.18 9.03 -2.10
C PHE A 7 -18.96 8.37 -2.73
N LYS A 8 -18.37 9.07 -3.71
CA LYS A 8 -17.40 8.58 -4.70
C LYS A 8 -16.08 9.32 -4.64
N GLU A 9 -16.07 10.55 -4.17
CA GLU A 9 -14.84 11.34 -4.05
C GLU A 9 -13.81 10.61 -3.19
N PRO A 10 -12.58 10.45 -3.69
CA PRO A 10 -11.57 9.71 -2.97
C PRO A 10 -10.76 10.54 -1.96
N ASP A 11 -10.39 9.94 -0.84
CA ASP A 11 -9.47 10.50 0.16
C ASP A 11 -8.01 10.56 -0.33
N SER A 12 -7.68 9.85 -1.40
CA SER A 12 -6.38 9.86 -2.05
C SER A 12 -6.54 9.75 -3.57
N CYS A 13 -5.87 10.65 -4.28
CA CYS A 13 -5.79 10.65 -5.74
C CYS A 13 -4.35 10.91 -6.15
N ASN A 14 -3.87 10.23 -7.20
CA ASN A 14 -2.51 10.44 -7.68
C ASN A 14 -2.29 11.93 -7.99
N TYR A 15 -1.14 12.46 -7.57
CA TYR A 15 -0.72 13.85 -7.75
C TYR A 15 -1.54 14.90 -6.96
N VAL A 16 -2.70 14.57 -6.39
CA VAL A 16 -3.57 15.55 -5.72
C VAL A 16 -3.33 15.56 -4.22
N TYR A 17 -2.89 16.71 -3.72
CA TYR A 17 -2.88 17.03 -2.30
C TYR A 17 -3.91 18.13 -2.02
N VAL A 18 -4.68 18.02 -0.94
CA VAL A 18 -5.64 19.04 -0.52
C VAL A 18 -5.28 19.52 0.88
N ASP A 19 -5.07 20.83 0.99
CA ASP A 19 -4.64 21.48 2.23
C ASP A 19 -5.79 21.66 3.24
N SER A 20 -5.48 22.17 4.44
CA SER A 20 -6.48 22.35 5.51
C SER A 20 -7.51 23.46 5.22
N GLN A 21 -7.27 24.30 4.22
CA GLN A 21 -8.14 25.37 3.75
C GLN A 21 -8.91 24.96 2.49
N ASN A 22 -8.90 23.67 2.14
CA ASN A 22 -9.58 23.09 1.00
C ASN A 22 -9.05 23.58 -0.35
N LYS A 23 -7.78 23.98 -0.42
CA LYS A 23 -7.09 24.27 -1.67
C LYS A 23 -6.48 23.00 -2.24
N VAL A 24 -6.68 22.81 -3.54
CA VAL A 24 -6.13 21.68 -4.28
C VAL A 24 -4.74 22.05 -4.78
N HIS A 25 -3.76 21.19 -4.52
CA HIS A 25 -2.39 21.28 -4.99
C HIS A 25 -2.10 20.10 -5.91
N LEU A 26 -1.76 20.40 -7.16
CA LEU A 26 -1.31 19.39 -8.11
C LEU A 26 0.21 19.22 -8.00
N MET A 27 0.65 18.10 -7.44
CA MET A 27 2.04 17.75 -7.22
C MET A 27 2.60 17.01 -8.44
N MET A 28 3.42 17.70 -9.23
CA MET A 28 4.03 17.14 -10.42
C MET A 28 5.34 16.43 -10.06
N PRO A 29 5.46 15.11 -10.31
CA PRO A 29 6.63 14.37 -9.90
C PRO A 29 7.83 14.69 -10.80
N ILE A 30 9.01 14.79 -10.20
CA ILE A 30 10.30 14.91 -10.88
C ILE A 30 10.89 13.51 -11.04
N VAL A 31 10.97 12.75 -9.94
CA VAL A 31 11.44 11.36 -9.87
C VAL A 31 10.68 10.57 -8.81
N GLY A 32 10.64 9.25 -8.93
CA GLY A 32 10.21 8.35 -7.84
C GLY A 32 11.19 8.42 -6.66
N GLY A 33 10.68 8.24 -5.44
CA GLY A 33 11.47 8.28 -4.21
C GLY A 33 10.85 9.14 -3.10
N ASP A 34 11.31 8.95 -1.86
CA ASP A 34 10.86 9.75 -0.70
C ASP A 34 11.90 10.84 -0.32
N GLY A 35 13.11 10.42 0.06
CA GLY A 35 14.22 11.32 0.40
C GLY A 35 15.34 11.37 -0.63
N VAL A 36 15.46 10.32 -1.43
CA VAL A 36 16.41 10.16 -2.54
C VAL A 36 15.66 9.59 -3.74
N GLY A 37 15.98 10.08 -4.93
CA GLY A 37 15.42 9.63 -6.18
C GLY A 37 15.84 8.21 -6.50
N THR A 38 14.88 7.31 -6.75
CA THR A 38 15.14 5.93 -7.20
C THR A 38 15.33 5.84 -8.70
N ASP A 39 14.69 6.76 -9.44
CA ASP A 39 14.83 6.88 -10.88
C ASP A 39 16.01 7.80 -11.17
N ASN A 40 17.03 7.28 -11.84
CA ASN A 40 18.20 8.05 -12.23
C ASN A 40 18.57 7.79 -13.69
N THR A 41 19.47 8.60 -14.24
CA THR A 41 19.96 8.45 -15.61
C THR A 41 18.81 8.39 -16.63
N CYS A 42 18.68 7.29 -17.40
CA CYS A 42 17.66 7.11 -18.41
C CYS A 42 16.23 7.00 -17.86
N GLU A 43 16.07 6.65 -16.58
CA GLU A 43 14.77 6.45 -15.92
C GLU A 43 14.21 7.73 -15.30
N THR A 44 15.02 8.79 -15.13
CA THR A 44 14.62 10.06 -14.49
C THR A 44 13.33 10.66 -15.06
N GLY A 45 13.07 10.48 -16.36
CA GLY A 45 11.88 11.04 -17.02
C GLY A 45 10.60 10.19 -16.92
N LEU A 46 10.65 9.02 -16.27
CA LEU A 46 9.52 8.08 -16.24
C LEU A 46 8.29 8.63 -15.51
N GLU A 47 8.47 9.23 -14.33
CA GLU A 47 7.34 9.80 -13.58
C GLU A 47 6.73 11.00 -14.30
N LEU A 48 7.54 11.85 -14.95
CA LEU A 48 7.05 12.94 -15.80
C LEU A 48 6.30 12.41 -17.03
N ARG A 49 6.81 11.34 -17.67
CA ARG A 49 6.10 10.66 -18.76
C ARG A 49 4.74 10.15 -18.29
N CYS A 50 4.68 9.52 -17.12
CA CYS A 50 3.45 9.07 -16.50
C CYS A 50 2.48 10.24 -16.31
N PHE A 51 2.94 11.33 -15.67
CA PHE A 51 2.13 12.50 -15.39
C PHE A 51 1.50 13.11 -16.66
N PHE A 52 2.27 13.32 -17.73
CA PHE A 52 1.76 14.00 -18.93
C PHE A 52 1.01 13.11 -19.92
N HIS A 53 1.36 11.82 -20.01
CA HIS A 53 0.88 10.95 -21.10
C HIS A 53 0.25 9.66 -20.61
N GLY A 54 0.48 9.26 -19.36
CA GLY A 54 0.23 7.90 -18.92
C GLY A 54 1.07 6.91 -19.74
N PHE A 55 1.07 5.65 -19.33
CA PHE A 55 1.59 4.58 -20.17
C PHE A 55 1.17 3.22 -19.60
N PHE A 56 1.26 2.22 -20.47
CA PHE A 56 1.08 0.83 -20.08
C PHE A 56 2.45 0.21 -19.83
N GLU A 57 2.67 -0.30 -18.63
CA GLU A 57 3.91 -0.97 -18.25
C GLU A 57 3.54 -2.28 -17.54
N GLU A 58 4.11 -3.38 -18.01
CA GLU A 58 3.98 -4.71 -17.39
C GLU A 58 2.52 -5.10 -17.06
N GLY A 59 1.57 -4.79 -17.93
CA GLY A 59 0.16 -5.14 -17.67
C GLY A 59 -0.61 -4.14 -16.78
N ILE A 60 0.01 -3.05 -16.33
CA ILE A 60 -0.62 -1.97 -15.54
C ILE A 60 -0.82 -0.76 -16.44
N GLN A 61 -2.07 -0.29 -16.53
CA GLN A 61 -2.34 1.04 -17.06
C GLN A 61 -2.01 2.08 -15.99
N ARG A 62 -0.91 2.81 -16.16
CA ARG A 62 -0.64 4.01 -15.37
C ARG A 62 -1.31 5.20 -16.05
N LYS A 63 -2.19 5.88 -15.31
CA LYS A 63 -2.95 7.02 -15.80
C LYS A 63 -2.14 8.32 -15.74
N SER A 64 -2.37 9.17 -16.73
CA SER A 64 -1.92 10.56 -16.73
C SER A 64 -2.63 11.39 -15.67
N ALA A 65 -2.07 12.55 -15.34
CA ALA A 65 -2.70 13.51 -14.45
C ALA A 65 -4.06 13.97 -14.98
N ILE A 66 -4.21 14.18 -16.29
CA ILE A 66 -5.51 14.54 -16.89
C ILE A 66 -6.54 13.43 -16.66
N GLU A 67 -6.18 12.16 -16.86
CA GLU A 67 -7.09 11.04 -16.64
C GLU A 67 -7.48 10.91 -15.16
N GLU A 68 -6.51 11.00 -14.23
CA GLU A 68 -6.79 10.95 -12.78
C GLU A 68 -7.67 12.12 -12.32
N LEU A 69 -7.38 13.35 -12.78
CA LEU A 69 -8.17 14.54 -12.46
C LEU A 69 -9.57 14.48 -13.07
N THR A 70 -9.73 13.91 -14.27
CA THR A 70 -11.03 13.73 -14.93
C THR A 70 -11.88 12.71 -14.19
N ASP A 71 -11.29 11.62 -13.72
CA ASP A 71 -11.98 10.65 -12.87
C ASP A 71 -12.39 11.28 -11.53
N TYR A 72 -11.49 12.04 -10.88
CA TYR A 72 -11.79 12.77 -9.64
C TYR A 72 -12.92 13.78 -9.83
N LYS A 73 -12.87 14.54 -10.92
CA LYS A 73 -13.94 15.47 -11.34
C LYS A 73 -15.28 14.76 -11.45
N LYS A 74 -15.33 13.65 -12.18
CA LYS A 74 -16.58 12.88 -12.37
C LYS A 74 -17.13 12.39 -11.03
N GLN A 75 -16.27 11.92 -10.13
CA GLN A 75 -16.67 11.47 -8.79
C GLN A 75 -17.24 12.62 -7.94
N LEU A 76 -16.63 13.81 -8.01
CA LEU A 76 -17.16 15.02 -7.37
C LEU A 76 -18.52 15.43 -7.94
N GLU A 77 -18.70 15.40 -9.26
CA GLU A 77 -19.98 15.71 -9.92
C GLU A 77 -21.08 14.73 -9.49
N GLU A 78 -20.77 13.43 -9.46
CA GLU A 78 -21.68 12.39 -8.97
C GLU A 78 -22.10 12.65 -7.52
N ASP A 79 -21.15 13.01 -6.63
CA ASP A 79 -21.42 13.33 -5.23
C ASP A 79 -22.26 14.60 -5.06
N ILE A 80 -21.96 15.64 -5.82
CA ILE A 80 -22.70 16.92 -5.76
C ILE A 80 -24.15 16.71 -6.22
N LEU A 81 -24.36 15.96 -7.31
CA LEU A 81 -25.69 15.58 -7.78
C LEU A 81 -26.42 14.72 -6.75
N ALA A 82 -25.71 13.79 -6.12
CA ALA A 82 -26.22 12.95 -5.05
C ALA A 82 -26.74 13.77 -3.85
N ILE A 83 -26.00 14.82 -3.45
CA ILE A 83 -26.45 15.76 -2.41
C ILE A 83 -27.61 16.63 -2.91
N GLU A 84 -27.61 17.06 -4.17
CA GLU A 84 -28.68 17.91 -4.72
C GLU A 84 -30.03 17.20 -4.72
N MET A 85 -30.05 15.89 -5.00
CA MET A 85 -31.27 15.07 -4.88
C MET A 85 -31.86 15.05 -3.46
N GLN A 86 -31.03 15.26 -2.43
CA GLN A 86 -31.51 15.37 -1.04
C GLN A 86 -32.14 16.73 -0.75
N LYS A 87 -31.96 17.75 -1.59
CA LYS A 87 -32.49 19.09 -1.30
C LYS A 87 -33.99 19.22 -1.42
N GLU A 88 -34.62 18.36 -2.22
CA GLU A 88 -36.07 18.24 -2.25
C GLU A 88 -36.64 17.82 -0.90
N LEU A 89 -35.89 16.98 -0.17
CA LEU A 89 -36.21 16.56 1.19
C LEU A 89 -35.73 17.56 2.23
N SER A 90 -34.51 18.08 2.07
CA SER A 90 -33.83 19.00 2.98
C SER A 90 -33.01 20.07 2.27
N PRO A 91 -33.49 21.33 2.22
CA PRO A 91 -32.78 22.42 1.55
C PRO A 91 -31.33 22.63 2.01
N LEU A 92 -31.03 22.24 3.25
CA LEU A 92 -29.70 22.36 3.86
C LEU A 92 -28.92 21.03 3.86
N ALA A 93 -29.42 19.96 3.27
CA ALA A 93 -28.76 18.64 3.24
C ALA A 93 -27.27 18.77 2.86
N TYR A 94 -26.41 18.36 3.78
CA TYR A 94 -24.95 18.27 3.60
C TYR A 94 -24.33 19.55 3.03
N LYS A 95 -24.87 20.72 3.40
CA LYS A 95 -24.51 22.00 2.78
C LYS A 95 -23.01 22.31 2.83
N ASP A 96 -22.37 22.08 3.99
CA ASP A 96 -20.93 22.28 4.16
C ASP A 96 -20.12 21.33 3.26
N LEU A 97 -20.40 20.03 3.31
CA LEU A 97 -19.77 19.03 2.45
C LEU A 97 -19.97 19.34 0.96
N GLN A 98 -21.16 19.82 0.56
CA GLN A 98 -21.43 20.23 -0.80
C GLN A 98 -20.58 21.43 -1.22
N ASN A 99 -20.47 22.44 -0.36
CA ASN A 99 -19.65 23.63 -0.64
C ASN A 99 -18.18 23.24 -0.77
N GLU A 100 -17.67 22.38 0.11
CA GLU A 100 -16.31 21.85 0.04
C GLU A 100 -16.03 21.10 -1.26
N LYS A 101 -16.93 20.18 -1.66
CA LYS A 101 -16.84 19.43 -2.91
C LYS A 101 -16.89 20.34 -4.14
N LYS A 102 -17.79 21.33 -4.15
CA LYS A 102 -17.88 22.34 -5.23
C LYS A 102 -16.62 23.18 -5.34
N HIS A 103 -16.04 23.58 -4.21
CA HIS A 103 -14.78 24.32 -4.19
C HIS A 103 -13.65 23.51 -4.80
N ARG A 104 -13.52 22.22 -4.45
CA ARG A 104 -12.52 21.33 -5.07
C ARG A 104 -12.78 21.10 -6.56
N LEU A 105 -14.03 20.93 -6.96
CA LEU A 105 -14.41 20.73 -8.36
C LEU A 105 -13.92 21.87 -9.27
N VAL A 106 -14.18 23.11 -8.88
CA VAL A 106 -13.75 24.29 -9.65
C VAL A 106 -12.22 24.33 -9.82
N GLN A 107 -11.48 24.02 -8.76
CA GLN A 107 -10.03 24.01 -8.79
C GLN A 107 -9.49 22.88 -9.68
N ILE A 108 -10.05 21.67 -9.59
CA ILE A 108 -9.68 20.51 -10.42
C ILE A 108 -9.92 20.82 -11.90
N GLU A 109 -11.07 21.41 -12.24
CA GLU A 109 -11.39 21.84 -13.61
C GLU A 109 -10.35 22.82 -14.16
N GLU A 110 -9.88 23.74 -13.32
CA GLU A 110 -8.88 24.72 -13.72
C GLU A 110 -7.50 24.08 -13.92
N TYR A 111 -7.09 23.16 -13.04
CA TYR A 111 -5.86 22.39 -13.24
C TYR A 111 -5.86 21.59 -14.54
N ILE A 112 -6.98 20.95 -14.90
CA ILE A 112 -7.11 20.23 -16.18
C ILE A 112 -6.83 21.18 -17.36
N LYS A 113 -7.43 22.38 -17.38
CA LYS A 113 -7.20 23.38 -18.44
C LYS A 113 -5.75 23.83 -18.51
N LEU A 114 -5.09 24.03 -17.36
CA LEU A 114 -3.69 24.45 -17.31
C LEU A 114 -2.76 23.36 -17.87
N VAL A 115 -2.98 22.09 -17.51
CA VAL A 115 -2.19 20.96 -18.05
C VAL A 115 -2.40 20.83 -19.57
N GLU A 116 -3.63 20.97 -20.06
CA GLU A 116 -3.92 20.98 -21.50
C GLU A 116 -3.24 22.16 -22.22
N THR A 117 -3.26 23.35 -21.60
CA THR A 117 -2.63 24.56 -22.15
C THR A 117 -1.13 24.38 -22.34
N ILE A 118 -0.45 23.77 -21.36
CA ILE A 118 0.97 23.43 -21.50
C ILE A 118 1.21 22.52 -22.70
N LYS A 119 0.46 21.42 -22.81
CA LYS A 119 0.64 20.43 -23.88
C LYS A 119 0.34 21.00 -25.28
N GLN A 120 -0.60 21.94 -25.39
CA GLN A 120 -1.06 22.47 -26.69
C GLN A 120 -0.28 23.69 -27.16
N LYS A 121 0.14 24.57 -26.24
CA LYS A 121 0.67 25.90 -26.60
C LYS A 121 2.10 26.15 -26.14
N TYR A 122 2.54 25.52 -25.04
CA TYR A 122 3.80 25.85 -24.36
C TYR A 122 4.80 24.67 -24.29
N ASP A 123 4.62 23.68 -25.16
CA ASP A 123 5.62 22.63 -25.45
C ASP A 123 6.45 22.98 -26.71
N THR A 124 6.94 24.23 -26.78
CA THR A 124 7.61 24.76 -27.98
C THR A 124 8.94 24.10 -28.29
N ASP A 125 9.62 23.53 -27.28
CA ASP A 125 10.86 22.76 -27.43
C ASP A 125 10.61 21.26 -27.68
N GLY A 126 9.33 20.85 -27.66
CA GLY A 126 8.91 19.47 -27.84
C GLY A 126 9.41 18.51 -26.76
N LYS A 127 9.89 19.00 -25.61
CA LYS A 127 10.43 18.15 -24.55
C LYS A 127 9.32 17.39 -23.81
N ILE A 128 8.15 17.99 -23.63
CA ILE A 128 7.01 17.31 -22.98
C ILE A 128 6.48 16.22 -23.91
N ALA A 129 6.28 16.50 -25.20
CA ALA A 129 5.96 15.46 -26.19
C ALA A 129 7.09 14.42 -26.33
N GLY A 130 8.34 14.84 -26.14
CA GLY A 130 9.53 14.00 -26.16
C GLY A 130 9.57 12.94 -25.07
N LEU A 131 8.92 13.18 -23.92
CA LEU A 131 8.82 12.22 -22.79
C LEU A 131 8.26 10.86 -23.24
N ASN A 132 7.35 10.82 -24.21
CA ASN A 132 6.75 9.58 -24.68
C ASN A 132 7.44 8.97 -25.91
N LYS A 133 8.36 9.70 -26.55
CA LYS A 133 8.96 9.32 -27.84
C LYS A 133 10.43 8.90 -27.73
N LYS A 134 11.17 9.45 -26.77
CA LYS A 134 12.61 9.20 -26.61
C LYS A 134 12.85 8.05 -25.63
N PHE A 135 13.86 7.21 -25.92
CA PHE A 135 14.30 6.13 -25.02
C PHE A 135 14.76 6.66 -23.65
N ALA A 136 15.45 7.79 -23.65
CA ALA A 136 15.93 8.44 -22.44
C ALA A 136 15.58 9.93 -22.54
N PRO A 137 14.35 10.32 -22.17
CA PRO A 137 13.87 11.69 -22.40
C PRO A 137 14.56 12.69 -21.48
N GLU A 138 14.69 13.93 -21.95
CA GLU A 138 15.23 15.04 -21.17
C GLU A 138 14.17 15.64 -20.25
N LEU A 139 14.61 16.29 -19.17
CA LEU A 139 13.72 17.07 -18.32
C LEU A 139 13.22 18.33 -19.08
N PRO A 140 11.92 18.66 -18.99
CA PRO A 140 11.40 19.92 -19.52
C PRO A 140 12.09 21.14 -18.91
N VAL A 141 12.24 22.23 -19.67
CA VAL A 141 12.95 23.43 -19.21
C VAL A 141 12.34 24.02 -17.94
N GLY A 142 11.02 24.01 -17.80
CA GLY A 142 10.35 24.45 -16.57
C GLY A 142 10.77 23.63 -15.35
N VAL A 143 10.95 22.32 -15.48
CA VAL A 143 11.44 21.45 -14.39
C VAL A 143 12.87 21.82 -14.01
N CYS A 144 13.75 22.00 -15.01
CA CYS A 144 15.13 22.42 -14.76
C CYS A 144 15.19 23.74 -13.99
N LYS A 145 14.37 24.74 -14.37
CA LYS A 145 14.30 26.03 -13.66
C LYS A 145 13.79 25.87 -12.22
N VAL A 146 12.79 25.02 -11.98
CA VAL A 146 12.30 24.73 -10.62
C VAL A 146 13.39 24.08 -9.76
N VAL A 147 14.10 23.09 -10.31
CA VAL A 147 15.22 22.43 -9.62
C VAL A 147 16.35 23.41 -9.34
N ASP A 148 16.74 24.23 -10.31
CA ASP A 148 17.79 25.24 -10.17
C ASP A 148 17.48 26.28 -9.08
N ASN A 149 16.19 26.61 -8.90
CA ASN A 149 15.73 27.56 -7.90
C ASN A 149 15.50 26.94 -6.51
N SER A 150 15.66 25.61 -6.37
CA SER A 150 15.39 24.91 -5.13
C SER A 150 16.45 25.17 -4.06
N LYS A 151 15.99 25.32 -2.81
CA LYS A 151 16.84 25.40 -1.62
C LYS A 151 16.79 24.13 -0.77
N ASN A 152 15.92 23.19 -1.10
CA ASN A 152 15.73 21.96 -0.34
C ASN A 152 15.95 20.68 -1.15
N ALA A 153 16.13 20.74 -2.48
CA ALA A 153 16.43 19.58 -3.29
C ALA A 153 17.57 19.83 -4.28
N PHE A 154 18.48 18.86 -4.39
CA PHE A 154 19.71 19.01 -5.16
C PHE A 154 20.13 17.69 -5.81
N ALA A 155 20.74 17.78 -6.99
CA ALA A 155 21.35 16.63 -7.63
C ALA A 155 22.81 16.45 -7.19
N VAL A 156 23.24 15.21 -7.07
CA VAL A 156 24.65 14.82 -6.91
C VAL A 156 25.06 13.97 -8.11
N ARG A 157 26.29 14.16 -8.58
CA ARG A 157 26.89 13.40 -9.68
C ARG A 157 28.17 12.74 -9.21
N LEU A 158 28.16 11.41 -9.19
CA LEU A 158 29.27 10.60 -8.70
C LEU A 158 30.12 10.09 -9.88
N SER A 159 31.23 9.43 -9.56
CA SER A 159 32.17 8.85 -10.50
C SER A 159 32.27 7.32 -10.32
N PRO A 160 31.26 6.56 -10.78
CA PRO A 160 31.41 5.12 -10.97
C PRO A 160 32.50 4.83 -12.00
N ASP A 161 33.02 3.61 -11.97
CA ASP A 161 34.11 3.23 -12.86
C ASP A 161 33.66 3.05 -14.32
N ASP A 162 32.47 2.49 -14.54
CA ASP A 162 31.80 2.43 -15.85
C ASP A 162 30.61 3.40 -15.84
N PRO A 163 30.84 4.69 -16.15
CA PRO A 163 29.79 5.70 -16.04
C PRO A 163 28.81 5.65 -17.20
N ASP A 164 27.56 5.99 -16.91
CA ASP A 164 26.53 6.25 -17.90
C ASP A 164 26.54 7.74 -18.33
N SER A 165 26.66 8.00 -19.62
CA SER A 165 26.63 9.36 -20.19
C SER A 165 25.23 9.98 -20.19
N PHE A 166 24.16 9.21 -19.99
CA PHE A 166 22.78 9.68 -20.01
C PHE A 166 22.32 10.25 -18.67
N THR A 167 23.12 11.12 -18.06
CA THR A 167 22.70 11.91 -16.89
C THR A 167 21.64 12.97 -17.25
N ARG A 168 20.78 13.37 -16.30
CA ARG A 168 19.60 14.23 -16.54
C ARG A 168 19.57 15.52 -15.74
N PHE A 169 20.36 15.63 -14.68
CA PHE A 169 20.44 16.88 -13.91
C PHE A 169 21.68 17.68 -14.31
N ASP A 170 21.52 18.70 -15.14
CA ASP A 170 22.65 19.40 -15.75
C ASP A 170 23.53 20.18 -14.76
N LYS A 171 22.95 20.64 -13.64
CA LYS A 171 23.62 21.46 -12.61
C LYS A 171 23.62 20.78 -11.23
N PRO A 172 24.38 19.68 -11.06
CA PRO A 172 24.49 19.04 -9.76
C PRO A 172 25.25 19.93 -8.75
N LEU A 173 24.80 19.94 -7.49
CA LEU A 173 25.46 20.65 -6.40
C LEU A 173 26.82 20.03 -6.06
N PHE A 174 26.86 18.70 -6.05
CA PHE A 174 28.08 17.91 -5.86
C PHE A 174 28.42 17.21 -7.17
N SER A 175 29.64 17.38 -7.67
CA SER A 175 30.08 16.68 -8.88
C SER A 175 31.55 16.31 -8.84
N LEU A 176 31.86 15.10 -9.30
CA LEU A 176 33.22 14.63 -9.51
C LEU A 176 33.56 14.48 -11.00
N LYS A 177 34.85 14.50 -11.34
CA LYS A 177 35.41 14.13 -12.63
C LYS A 177 35.11 12.64 -12.88
N ARG A 178 34.66 12.32 -14.09
CA ARG A 178 34.19 10.97 -14.47
C ARG A 178 35.01 10.42 -15.61
N ASN A 179 35.07 9.08 -15.69
CA ASN A 179 35.58 8.39 -16.88
C ASN A 179 34.71 8.74 -18.10
N GLN A 180 35.27 8.58 -19.31
CA GLN A 180 34.49 8.64 -20.54
C GLN A 180 33.62 7.39 -20.65
N SER A 181 32.34 7.57 -20.98
CA SER A 181 31.34 6.50 -21.02
C SER A 181 31.54 5.59 -22.24
N LYS A 182 31.23 4.30 -22.10
CA LYS A 182 31.21 3.35 -23.23
C LYS A 182 30.18 3.71 -24.30
N TYR A 183 29.16 4.51 -23.96
CA TYR A 183 28.12 4.96 -24.88
C TYR A 183 28.59 6.13 -25.77
N GLU A 184 29.68 6.80 -25.40
CA GLU A 184 30.28 7.91 -26.16
C GLU A 184 31.20 7.38 -27.27
N ARG A 185 30.68 6.49 -28.12
CA ARG A 185 31.44 5.85 -29.21
C ARG A 185 32.05 6.85 -30.18
N HIS A 186 31.39 7.99 -30.38
CA HIS A 186 31.89 9.09 -31.21
C HIS A 186 33.16 9.74 -30.65
N LEU A 187 33.45 9.58 -29.36
CA LEU A 187 34.67 10.04 -28.68
C LEU A 187 35.69 8.90 -28.48
N GLY A 188 35.47 7.72 -29.07
CA GLY A 188 36.34 6.55 -28.93
C GLY A 188 35.91 5.54 -27.86
N GLY A 189 34.72 5.69 -27.26
CA GLY A 189 34.16 4.74 -26.29
C GLY A 189 34.73 4.89 -24.88
N PHE A 190 34.81 3.80 -24.12
CA PHE A 190 35.22 3.86 -22.72
C PHE A 190 36.68 4.30 -22.54
N LYS A 191 36.93 5.29 -21.68
CA LYS A 191 38.30 5.74 -21.34
C LYS A 191 38.38 6.18 -19.88
N ARG A 192 39.30 5.60 -19.11
CA ARG A 192 39.57 6.01 -17.73
C ARG A 192 40.33 7.34 -17.68
N ILE A 193 39.93 8.22 -16.77
CA ILE A 193 40.71 9.40 -16.41
C ILE A 193 41.82 9.04 -15.42
N THR A 194 42.88 9.86 -15.37
CA THR A 194 44.08 9.64 -14.55
C THR A 194 44.21 10.61 -13.38
N GLU A 195 43.12 11.28 -13.02
CA GLU A 195 43.05 12.31 -11.98
C GLU A 195 41.67 12.31 -11.30
N GLY A 196 41.54 13.03 -10.18
CA GLY A 196 40.30 13.12 -9.41
C GLY A 196 40.14 12.03 -8.34
N PHE A 197 39.17 12.22 -7.45
CA PHE A 197 38.92 11.38 -6.30
C PHE A 197 38.67 9.92 -6.70
N GLY A 198 37.78 9.71 -7.68
CA GLY A 198 37.42 8.37 -8.15
C GLY A 198 38.63 7.60 -8.68
N HIS A 199 39.54 8.27 -9.38
CA HIS A 199 40.80 7.66 -9.86
C HIS A 199 41.73 7.33 -8.69
N GLN A 200 42.02 8.31 -7.82
CA GLN A 200 42.95 8.15 -6.70
C GLN A 200 42.51 7.03 -5.76
N PHE A 201 41.23 7.00 -5.40
CA PHE A 201 40.67 5.97 -4.54
C PHE A 201 40.84 4.57 -5.14
N ARG A 202 40.54 4.42 -6.44
CA ARG A 202 40.70 3.13 -7.13
C ARG A 202 42.14 2.66 -7.18
N THR A 203 43.06 3.54 -7.60
CA THR A 203 44.47 3.21 -7.76
C THR A 203 45.10 2.83 -6.42
N GLN A 204 44.89 3.62 -5.37
CA GLN A 204 45.44 3.34 -4.04
C GLN A 204 44.82 2.09 -3.41
N SER A 205 43.52 1.84 -3.61
CA SER A 205 42.85 0.62 -3.12
C SER A 205 43.41 -0.63 -3.78
N LEU A 206 43.66 -0.58 -5.10
CA LEU A 206 44.29 -1.68 -5.83
C LEU A 206 45.71 -1.95 -5.32
N GLU A 207 46.50 -0.91 -5.03
CA GLU A 207 47.84 -1.05 -4.43
C GLU A 207 47.77 -1.69 -3.04
N LYS A 208 46.82 -1.25 -2.19
CA LYS A 208 46.60 -1.83 -0.86
C LYS A 208 46.24 -3.32 -0.93
N ILE A 209 45.31 -3.70 -1.81
CA ILE A 209 44.93 -5.09 -2.02
C ILE A 209 46.12 -5.89 -2.56
N LYS A 210 46.91 -5.35 -3.48
CA LYS A 210 48.13 -6.04 -3.95
C LYS A 210 49.13 -6.30 -2.82
N ALA A 211 49.28 -5.35 -1.90
CA ALA A 211 50.22 -5.46 -0.78
C ALA A 211 49.74 -6.40 0.33
N THR A 212 48.43 -6.45 0.60
CA THR A 212 47.88 -7.10 1.82
C THR A 212 46.81 -8.17 1.55
N ASN A 213 46.45 -8.39 0.28
CA ASN A 213 45.33 -9.22 -0.20
C ASN A 213 43.95 -8.83 0.38
N LYS A 214 43.84 -7.65 1.01
CA LYS A 214 42.61 -7.11 1.62
C LYS A 214 42.55 -5.59 1.47
N LEU A 215 41.35 -5.05 1.41
CA LEU A 215 41.08 -3.61 1.48
C LEU A 215 40.46 -3.23 2.83
N VAL A 216 39.54 -4.06 3.30
CA VAL A 216 38.75 -3.90 4.52
C VAL A 216 39.13 -5.01 5.50
N ASN A 217 39.43 -4.61 6.72
CA ASN A 217 39.59 -5.54 7.82
C ASN A 217 38.28 -5.57 8.61
N THR A 218 37.47 -6.63 8.44
CA THR A 218 36.18 -6.79 9.16
C THR A 218 36.40 -7.51 10.48
N LYS A 219 37.20 -6.94 11.38
CA LYS A 219 37.29 -7.46 12.74
C LYS A 219 36.01 -7.13 13.47
N THR A 220 35.41 -8.13 14.10
CA THR A 220 34.29 -7.95 15.03
C THR A 220 34.72 -7.05 16.19
N PRO A 221 33.80 -6.31 16.84
CA PRO A 221 34.12 -5.55 18.05
C PRO A 221 34.83 -6.39 19.13
N ARG A 222 34.48 -7.68 19.20
CA ARG A 222 35.16 -8.67 20.05
C ARG A 222 36.63 -8.86 19.67
N GLU A 223 36.91 -9.12 18.39
CA GLU A 223 38.30 -9.29 17.89
C GLU A 223 39.13 -8.02 18.08
N GLN A 224 38.54 -6.83 17.84
CA GLN A 224 39.21 -5.55 18.07
C GLN A 224 39.57 -5.37 19.55
N LEU A 225 38.65 -5.70 20.47
CA LEU A 225 38.89 -5.63 21.90
C LEU A 225 40.00 -6.59 22.34
N VAL A 226 39.98 -7.83 21.85
CA VAL A 226 41.04 -8.83 22.15
C VAL A 226 42.40 -8.30 21.74
N GLU A 227 42.54 -7.74 20.53
CA GLU A 227 43.80 -7.17 20.07
C GLU A 227 44.24 -5.94 20.86
N LYS A 228 43.30 -5.04 21.20
CA LYS A 228 43.58 -3.85 22.01
C LYS A 228 44.04 -4.21 23.41
N VAL A 229 43.50 -5.27 24.01
CA VAL A 229 43.96 -5.81 25.29
C VAL A 229 45.36 -6.40 25.14
N LEU A 230 45.59 -7.25 24.14
CA LEU A 230 46.91 -7.87 23.91
C LEU A 230 48.01 -6.83 23.68
N ALA A 231 47.72 -5.74 22.97
CA ALA A 231 48.66 -4.65 22.73
C ALA A 231 49.02 -3.85 24.00
N GLN A 232 48.19 -3.90 25.05
CA GLN A 232 48.42 -3.23 26.34
C GLN A 232 49.22 -4.09 27.33
N VAL A 233 49.49 -5.36 27.02
CA VAL A 233 50.26 -6.24 27.89
C VAL A 233 51.76 -5.99 27.71
N GLU A 234 52.39 -5.39 28.72
CA GLU A 234 53.85 -5.22 28.77
C GLU A 234 54.56 -6.58 28.84
N ASP A 235 55.63 -6.74 28.05
CA ASP A 235 56.41 -7.99 27.93
C ASP A 235 55.56 -9.24 27.65
N ALA A 236 54.65 -9.13 26.67
CA ALA A 236 53.72 -10.18 26.27
C ALA A 236 54.38 -11.55 25.98
N GLN A 237 55.67 -11.58 25.61
CA GLN A 237 56.42 -12.82 25.37
C GLN A 237 56.71 -13.61 26.65
N ASN A 238 56.84 -12.93 27.80
CA ASN A 238 57.10 -13.57 29.10
C ASN A 238 55.87 -13.51 30.03
N PHE A 239 54.75 -12.97 29.56
CA PHE A 239 53.52 -12.81 30.34
C PHE A 239 52.78 -14.15 30.50
N LYS A 240 53.15 -14.93 31.52
CA LYS A 240 52.51 -16.22 31.85
C LYS A 240 51.28 -16.02 32.74
N VAL A 241 50.15 -16.60 32.34
CA VAL A 241 48.87 -16.56 33.06
C VAL A 241 48.62 -17.85 33.85
N LEU A 242 48.99 -19.01 33.29
CA LEU A 242 48.88 -20.31 33.97
C LEU A 242 49.59 -20.24 35.33
N ASP A 243 48.89 -20.68 36.37
CA ASP A 243 49.32 -20.67 37.78
C ASP A 243 49.78 -19.30 38.34
N ASN A 244 49.48 -18.19 37.66
CA ASN A 244 49.89 -16.85 38.06
C ASN A 244 48.69 -15.91 38.24
N GLU A 245 48.15 -15.90 39.46
CA GLU A 245 46.95 -15.14 39.82
C GLU A 245 47.16 -13.62 39.71
N VAL A 246 48.38 -13.13 39.90
CA VAL A 246 48.72 -11.69 39.75
C VAL A 246 48.59 -11.27 38.28
N ASN A 247 49.15 -12.05 37.37
CA ASN A 247 49.07 -11.77 35.93
C ASN A 247 47.65 -11.94 35.39
N PHE A 248 46.91 -12.96 35.87
CA PHE A 248 45.49 -13.13 35.55
C PHE A 248 44.67 -11.90 35.96
N ASN A 249 44.85 -11.40 37.19
CA ASN A 249 44.10 -10.24 37.68
C ASN A 249 44.43 -8.95 36.90
N LYS A 250 45.69 -8.77 36.48
CA LYS A 250 46.06 -7.67 35.58
C LYS A 250 45.36 -7.79 34.23
N LEU A 251 45.34 -8.98 33.65
CA LEU A 251 44.69 -9.24 32.35
C LEU A 251 43.17 -9.00 32.44
N LYS A 252 42.54 -9.48 33.52
CA LYS A 252 41.12 -9.27 33.80
C LYS A 252 40.77 -7.78 33.91
N GLN A 253 41.57 -6.98 34.62
CA GLN A 253 41.36 -5.54 34.74
C GLN A 253 41.46 -4.81 33.38
N LEU A 254 42.40 -5.22 32.52
CA LEU A 254 42.50 -4.67 31.17
C LEU A 254 41.26 -5.02 30.34
N VAL A 255 40.79 -6.27 30.37
CA VAL A 255 39.58 -6.69 29.67
C VAL A 255 38.35 -5.94 30.17
N GLU A 256 38.13 -5.84 31.48
CA GLU A 256 36.98 -5.14 32.06
C GLU A 256 36.96 -3.65 31.71
N LYS A 257 38.12 -2.99 31.77
CA LYS A 257 38.27 -1.59 31.36
C LYS A 257 37.84 -1.38 29.90
N GLU A 258 38.34 -2.22 29.00
CA GLU A 258 38.04 -2.13 27.57
C GLU A 258 36.58 -2.43 27.25
N LEU A 259 35.97 -3.38 27.96
CA LEU A 259 34.53 -3.69 27.84
C LEU A 259 33.66 -2.50 28.26
N LEU A 260 34.02 -1.82 29.35
CA LEU A 260 33.32 -0.61 29.80
C LEU A 260 33.46 0.55 28.81
N GLU A 261 34.64 0.72 28.18
CA GLU A 261 34.87 1.75 27.16
C GLU A 261 33.93 1.58 25.95
N ILE A 262 33.62 0.33 25.56
CA ILE A 262 32.65 0.04 24.49
C ILE A 262 31.20 -0.09 24.98
N LYS A 263 30.91 0.35 26.21
CA LYS A 263 29.57 0.35 26.84
C LYS A 263 28.95 -1.05 27.03
N ILE A 264 29.75 -2.10 27.16
CA ILE A 264 29.24 -3.42 27.60
C ILE A 264 29.03 -3.38 29.11
N ASP A 265 27.82 -3.75 29.53
CA ASP A 265 27.48 -3.86 30.95
C ASP A 265 28.10 -5.13 31.55
N ILE A 266 29.23 -4.97 32.24
CA ILE A 266 29.93 -6.04 32.95
C ILE A 266 29.27 -6.42 34.29
N THR A 267 28.23 -5.70 34.74
CA THR A 267 27.53 -5.95 36.01
C THR A 267 26.41 -6.98 35.90
N VAL A 268 25.92 -7.23 34.68
CA VAL A 268 24.77 -8.11 34.41
C VAL A 268 25.18 -9.60 34.40
N ASN A 269 26.45 -9.93 34.18
CA ASN A 269 26.88 -11.27 33.77
C ASN A 269 28.03 -11.86 34.59
N ALA A 270 27.77 -12.12 35.87
CA ALA A 270 28.44 -13.26 36.48
C ALA A 270 27.70 -14.52 35.99
N LYS A 271 28.26 -15.24 35.00
CA LYS A 271 27.77 -16.57 34.57
C LYS A 271 27.29 -17.33 35.80
N ARG A 272 26.04 -17.77 35.86
CA ARG A 272 25.57 -18.48 37.05
C ARG A 272 26.18 -19.88 37.07
N GLY A 273 26.81 -20.27 38.18
CA GLY A 273 27.23 -21.65 38.39
C GLY A 273 26.03 -22.60 38.36
N ILE A 274 26.29 -23.92 38.38
CA ILE A 274 25.25 -24.97 38.33
C ILE A 274 24.16 -24.79 39.41
N ASN A 275 24.46 -24.05 40.48
CA ASN A 275 23.57 -23.79 41.62
C ASN A 275 22.89 -22.41 41.59
N GLY A 276 23.06 -21.60 40.54
CA GLY A 276 22.42 -20.29 40.42
C GLY A 276 23.17 -19.10 41.06
N GLU A 277 24.33 -19.33 41.68
CA GLU A 277 25.21 -18.28 42.23
C GLU A 277 26.08 -17.62 41.14
N ALA A 278 26.38 -16.34 41.30
CA ALA A 278 27.31 -15.60 40.46
C ALA A 278 28.69 -16.28 40.41
N ALA A 279 29.14 -16.73 39.23
CA ALA A 279 30.47 -17.33 39.11
C ALA A 279 31.54 -16.31 39.48
N ASN A 280 32.44 -16.71 40.38
CA ASN A 280 33.64 -15.97 40.67
C ASN A 280 34.63 -16.18 39.50
N ILE A 281 34.66 -15.23 38.56
CA ILE A 281 35.57 -15.24 37.41
C ILE A 281 37.00 -15.01 37.90
N ASN A 282 37.67 -16.10 38.30
CA ASN A 282 39.04 -16.14 38.79
C ASN A 282 39.90 -17.09 37.92
N LEU A 283 41.21 -17.16 38.20
CA LEU A 283 42.15 -17.97 37.41
C LEU A 283 41.72 -19.45 37.33
N ALA A 284 41.29 -20.04 38.44
CA ALA A 284 40.86 -21.43 38.48
C ALA A 284 39.61 -21.68 37.63
N PHE A 285 38.66 -20.75 37.63
CA PHE A 285 37.44 -20.83 36.82
C PHE A 285 37.75 -20.75 35.33
N VAL A 286 38.44 -19.69 34.89
CA VAL A 286 38.75 -19.46 33.47
C VAL A 286 39.72 -20.52 32.94
N GLY A 287 40.73 -20.89 33.73
CA GLY A 287 41.66 -21.96 33.37
C GLY A 287 40.97 -23.32 33.25
N GLY A 288 39.98 -23.60 34.11
CA GLY A 288 39.15 -24.80 34.01
C GLY A 288 38.23 -24.82 32.80
N VAL A 289 37.67 -23.67 32.40
CA VAL A 289 36.86 -23.54 31.17
C VAL A 289 37.71 -23.68 29.91
N LEU A 290 38.91 -23.10 29.92
CA LEU A 290 39.85 -23.15 28.79
C LEU A 290 40.56 -24.50 28.67
N LEU A 291 40.57 -25.30 29.74
CA LEU A 291 41.45 -26.48 29.88
C LEU A 291 42.92 -26.10 29.67
N ALA A 292 43.33 -24.99 30.30
CA ALA A 292 44.62 -24.38 30.05
C ALA A 292 45.80 -25.28 30.45
N ASP A 293 46.83 -25.27 29.62
CA ASP A 293 48.10 -25.96 29.77
C ASP A 293 49.28 -25.02 29.47
N GLU A 294 50.50 -25.57 29.43
CA GLU A 294 51.71 -24.80 29.17
C GLU A 294 51.80 -24.23 27.74
N GLU A 295 51.02 -24.76 26.78
CA GLU A 295 50.99 -24.32 25.39
C GLU A 295 49.93 -23.24 25.13
N THR A 296 49.00 -23.06 26.08
CA THR A 296 47.89 -22.11 25.99
C THR A 296 48.38 -20.67 25.81
N GLN A 297 47.96 -20.05 24.71
CA GLN A 297 48.45 -18.73 24.34
C GLN A 297 47.77 -17.60 25.13
N LEU A 298 48.47 -16.47 25.30
CA LEU A 298 47.89 -15.28 25.95
C LEU A 298 46.59 -14.81 25.27
N LYS A 299 46.49 -14.94 23.95
CA LYS A 299 45.28 -14.63 23.18
C LYS A 299 44.09 -15.47 23.64
N GLU A 300 44.29 -16.77 23.86
CA GLU A 300 43.24 -17.70 24.29
C GLU A 300 42.76 -17.38 25.71
N TRP A 301 43.65 -16.91 26.58
CA TRP A 301 43.29 -16.38 27.91
C TRP A 301 42.42 -15.13 27.82
N VAL A 302 42.74 -14.19 26.92
CA VAL A 302 41.95 -12.98 26.70
C VAL A 302 40.58 -13.31 26.11
N GLU A 303 40.52 -14.15 25.08
CA GLU A 303 39.27 -14.58 24.45
C GLU A 303 38.36 -15.29 25.46
N SER A 304 38.91 -16.22 26.24
CA SER A 304 38.17 -16.91 27.29
C SER A 304 37.68 -15.97 28.38
N LEU A 305 38.49 -14.98 28.81
CA LEU A 305 38.05 -13.95 29.75
C LEU A 305 36.85 -13.15 29.22
N VAL A 306 36.95 -12.69 27.98
CA VAL A 306 35.88 -11.93 27.31
C VAL A 306 34.58 -12.75 27.25
N ASP A 307 34.66 -14.02 26.86
CA ASP A 307 33.49 -14.92 26.75
C ASP A 307 32.91 -15.33 28.12
N ASN A 308 33.66 -15.15 29.21
CA ASN A 308 33.19 -15.43 30.56
C ASN A 308 32.63 -14.19 31.27
N ILE A 309 32.96 -12.99 30.81
CA ILE A 309 32.45 -11.71 31.34
C ILE A 309 31.21 -11.22 30.57
N THR A 310 31.08 -11.59 29.29
CA THR A 310 30.05 -11.06 28.39
C THR A 310 29.07 -12.13 27.91
N GLU A 311 27.86 -11.70 27.53
CA GLU A 311 26.88 -12.55 26.85
C GLU A 311 26.76 -12.17 25.36
N PRO A 312 26.44 -13.12 24.46
CA PRO A 312 26.36 -12.88 23.01
C PRO A 312 25.46 -11.69 22.62
N GLU A 313 24.32 -11.52 23.28
CA GLU A 313 23.33 -10.48 22.97
C GLU A 313 23.87 -9.06 23.26
N GLN A 314 24.86 -8.91 24.14
CA GLN A 314 25.46 -7.62 24.45
C GLN A 314 26.31 -7.11 23.28
N TRP A 315 27.03 -8.02 22.60
CA TRP A 315 27.76 -7.71 21.37
C TRP A 315 26.83 -7.35 20.23
N ASP A 316 25.64 -7.97 20.21
CA ASP A 316 24.63 -7.70 19.20
C ASP A 316 23.93 -6.34 19.34
N ASN A 317 23.95 -5.75 20.52
CA ASN A 317 23.28 -4.49 20.84
C ASN A 317 24.23 -3.29 20.95
N LEU A 318 25.52 -3.48 20.66
CA LEU A 318 26.47 -2.38 20.63
C LEU A 318 26.09 -1.35 19.57
N GLU A 319 26.08 -0.06 19.93
CA GLU A 319 25.94 1.06 18.99
C GLU A 319 27.02 1.01 17.88
N THR A 320 28.13 0.30 18.12
CA THR A 320 29.22 0.09 17.16
C THR A 320 28.86 -0.86 16.00
N LYS A 321 27.67 -1.48 15.98
CA LYS A 321 27.12 -2.15 14.78
C LYS A 321 26.87 -1.20 13.60
N ALA A 322 26.90 0.11 13.80
CA ALA A 322 26.60 1.09 12.76
C ALA A 322 27.84 1.61 12.00
N ASN A 323 28.92 0.83 11.88
CA ASN A 323 30.00 1.21 10.97
C ASN A 323 29.53 0.89 9.53
N THR A 324 28.83 1.84 8.92
CA THR A 324 28.03 1.61 7.71
C THR A 324 28.88 1.02 6.59
N PHE A 325 30.16 1.37 6.50
CA PHE A 325 31.10 0.88 5.49
C PHE A 325 31.49 -0.61 5.66
N PHE A 326 31.15 -1.26 6.77
CA PHE A 326 31.57 -2.63 7.09
C PHE A 326 30.47 -3.68 6.93
N GLU A 327 29.30 -3.30 6.40
CA GLU A 327 28.19 -4.21 6.09
C GLU A 327 28.57 -5.34 5.10
N LYS A 328 29.59 -5.13 4.26
CA LYS A 328 30.03 -6.08 3.24
C LYS A 328 31.52 -6.41 3.45
N PRO A 329 31.88 -7.66 3.80
CA PRO A 329 33.28 -8.06 3.92
C PRO A 329 33.96 -8.11 2.56
N ASP A 330 35.29 -8.07 2.59
CA ASP A 330 36.12 -8.31 1.40
C ASP A 330 35.77 -9.67 0.76
N PRO A 331 35.67 -9.74 -0.57
CA PRO A 331 35.57 -11.01 -1.27
C PRO A 331 36.81 -11.89 -0.99
N ASP A 332 36.61 -13.20 -0.80
CA ASP A 332 37.72 -14.15 -0.72
C ASP A 332 38.31 -14.36 -2.12
N TYR A 333 39.25 -13.50 -2.48
CA TYR A 333 39.89 -13.52 -3.79
C TYR A 333 40.61 -14.84 -4.08
N ASP A 334 41.23 -15.45 -3.07
CA ASP A 334 41.94 -16.72 -3.23
C ASP A 334 40.97 -17.87 -3.50
N GLN A 335 39.84 -17.89 -2.81
CA GLN A 335 38.77 -18.86 -3.07
C GLN A 335 38.12 -18.64 -4.43
N ILE A 336 37.88 -17.40 -4.85
CA ILE A 336 37.36 -17.06 -6.18
C ILE A 336 38.30 -17.55 -7.29
N LYS A 337 39.62 -17.40 -7.10
CA LYS A 337 40.64 -17.93 -8.01
C LYS A 337 40.54 -19.45 -8.12
N LYS A 338 40.48 -20.15 -6.98
CA LYS A 338 40.37 -21.62 -6.93
C LYS A 338 39.08 -22.13 -7.59
N ASP A 339 37.96 -21.48 -7.33
CA ASP A 339 36.65 -21.89 -7.85
C ASP A 339 36.48 -21.58 -9.34
N GLY A 340 37.20 -20.60 -9.87
CA GLY A 340 37.04 -20.10 -11.23
C GLY A 340 37.65 -20.93 -12.35
N LYS A 341 38.32 -22.06 -12.05
CA LYS A 341 39.09 -22.86 -13.01
C LYS A 341 39.96 -21.95 -13.90
N ASP A 342 39.94 -22.15 -15.22
CA ASP A 342 40.79 -21.44 -16.19
C ASP A 342 40.60 -19.91 -16.22
N ASN A 343 39.49 -19.39 -15.68
CA ASN A 343 39.21 -17.95 -15.62
C ASN A 343 39.30 -17.37 -14.20
N GLY A 344 39.79 -18.12 -13.22
CA GLY A 344 39.81 -17.72 -11.81
C GLY A 344 40.50 -16.39 -11.54
N GLU A 345 41.64 -16.13 -12.18
CA GLU A 345 42.39 -14.88 -12.00
C GLU A 345 41.59 -13.67 -12.50
N ALA A 346 41.02 -13.75 -13.70
CA ALA A 346 40.20 -12.68 -14.28
C ALA A 346 38.93 -12.42 -13.46
N ARG A 347 38.32 -13.46 -12.86
CA ARG A 347 37.16 -13.32 -11.98
C ARG A 347 37.51 -12.60 -10.68
N ALA A 348 38.64 -12.96 -10.07
CA ALA A 348 39.10 -12.32 -8.84
C ALA A 348 39.42 -10.85 -9.08
N GLU A 349 40.05 -10.51 -10.21
CA GLU A 349 40.36 -9.12 -10.55
C GLU A 349 39.09 -8.29 -10.79
N LEU A 350 38.09 -8.85 -11.48
CA LEU A 350 36.79 -8.19 -11.66
C LEU A 350 36.07 -7.96 -10.34
N GLU A 351 36.12 -8.92 -9.41
CA GLU A 351 35.47 -8.77 -8.11
C GLU A 351 36.21 -7.75 -7.21
N LYS A 352 37.53 -7.63 -7.32
CA LYS A 352 38.28 -6.51 -6.70
C LYS A 352 37.78 -5.17 -7.22
N GLU A 353 37.74 -4.99 -8.54
CA GLU A 353 37.26 -3.74 -9.14
C GLU A 353 35.84 -3.39 -8.70
N ARG A 354 34.94 -4.38 -8.64
CA ARG A 354 33.56 -4.20 -8.15
C ARG A 354 33.52 -3.79 -6.68
N PHE A 355 34.31 -4.43 -5.83
CA PHE A 355 34.33 -4.13 -4.40
C PHE A 355 34.91 -2.74 -4.11
N ILE A 356 36.01 -2.38 -4.80
CA ILE A 356 36.58 -1.03 -4.75
C ILE A 356 35.56 -0.01 -5.26
N GLY A 357 34.88 -0.30 -6.37
CA GLY A 357 33.84 0.56 -6.92
C GLY A 357 32.70 0.80 -5.93
N TYR A 358 32.25 -0.25 -5.24
CA TYR A 358 31.24 -0.15 -4.19
C TYR A 358 31.67 0.79 -3.05
N MET A 359 32.88 0.61 -2.50
CA MET A 359 33.39 1.47 -1.42
C MET A 359 33.62 2.91 -1.86
N SER A 360 34.11 3.09 -3.09
CA SER A 360 34.30 4.41 -3.69
C SER A 360 32.97 5.14 -3.82
N ILE A 361 31.94 4.50 -4.39
CA ILE A 361 30.61 5.10 -4.55
C ILE A 361 29.96 5.42 -3.20
N LYS A 362 30.04 4.51 -2.22
CA LYS A 362 29.50 4.76 -0.87
C LYS A 362 30.13 5.99 -0.23
N THR A 363 31.44 6.16 -0.38
CA THR A 363 32.17 7.34 0.08
C THR A 363 31.73 8.61 -0.64
N GLN A 364 31.66 8.58 -1.97
CA GLN A 364 31.27 9.73 -2.79
C GLN A 364 29.83 10.16 -2.48
N PHE A 365 28.92 9.21 -2.24
CA PHE A 365 27.54 9.50 -1.84
C PHE A 365 27.47 10.17 -0.47
N LEU A 366 28.25 9.72 0.51
CA LEU A 366 28.35 10.39 1.81
C LEU A 366 28.88 11.84 1.67
N LEU A 367 29.92 12.06 0.87
CA LEU A 367 30.43 13.41 0.58
C LEU A 367 29.36 14.30 -0.08
N GLY A 368 28.59 13.74 -1.02
CA GLY A 368 27.46 14.41 -1.65
C GLY A 368 26.37 14.80 -0.65
N GLN A 369 26.03 13.91 0.28
CA GLN A 369 25.07 14.17 1.36
C GLN A 369 25.54 15.27 2.33
N ILE A 370 26.82 15.24 2.70
CA ILE A 370 27.42 16.30 3.53
C ILE A 370 27.29 17.66 2.81
N ASN A 371 27.60 17.70 1.51
CA ASN A 371 27.49 18.92 0.72
C ASN A 371 26.04 19.44 0.65
N ILE A 372 25.07 18.55 0.41
CA ILE A 372 23.64 18.88 0.39
C ILE A 372 23.20 19.46 1.72
N TYR A 373 23.57 18.82 2.84
CA TYR A 373 23.23 19.32 4.17
C TYR A 373 23.77 20.72 4.39
N CYS A 374 25.03 20.96 4.01
CA CYS A 374 25.65 22.29 4.12
C CYS A 374 24.91 23.33 3.28
N LYS A 375 24.53 22.99 2.04
CA LYS A 375 23.77 23.88 1.16
C LYS A 375 22.37 24.18 1.68
N SER A 376 21.59 23.15 2.02
CA SER A 376 20.21 23.35 2.48
C SER A 376 20.17 24.11 3.80
N HIS A 377 21.21 24.02 4.64
CA HIS A 377 21.36 24.73 5.92
C HIS A 377 22.07 26.08 5.85
N GLY A 378 22.37 26.56 4.64
CA GLY A 378 23.03 27.87 4.45
C GLY A 378 24.42 27.93 5.08
N LEU A 379 25.08 26.77 5.23
CA LEU A 379 26.43 26.66 5.79
C LEU A 379 27.50 26.81 4.69
N SER A 380 27.22 26.36 3.46
CA SER A 380 28.10 26.54 2.31
C SER A 380 27.34 26.47 0.99
N ASP A 381 27.79 27.22 -0.02
CA ASP A 381 27.31 27.17 -1.40
C ASP A 381 28.29 26.46 -2.35
N GLN A 382 29.40 25.91 -1.83
CA GLN A 382 30.47 25.35 -2.64
C GLN A 382 30.15 23.94 -3.16
N ASN A 383 30.77 23.56 -4.27
CA ASN A 383 30.77 22.18 -4.74
C ASN A 383 31.92 21.41 -4.08
N PHE A 384 31.61 20.62 -3.05
CA PHE A 384 32.64 19.86 -2.33
C PHE A 384 33.35 18.84 -3.24
N GLY A 385 32.68 18.32 -4.27
CA GLY A 385 33.28 17.38 -5.23
C GLY A 385 34.48 17.99 -5.96
N ALA A 386 34.39 19.26 -6.36
CA ALA A 386 35.51 19.95 -6.99
C ALA A 386 36.73 20.07 -6.07
N PHE A 387 36.51 20.30 -4.77
CA PHE A 387 37.58 20.30 -3.77
C PHE A 387 38.20 18.91 -3.63
N PHE A 388 37.38 17.86 -3.46
CA PHE A 388 37.87 16.49 -3.30
C PHE A 388 38.50 15.89 -4.57
N ASP A 389 38.25 16.46 -5.75
CA ASP A 389 38.92 16.07 -7.00
C ASP A 389 40.29 16.72 -7.20
N SER A 390 40.58 17.79 -6.47
CA SER A 390 41.84 18.50 -6.61
C SER A 390 42.95 17.85 -5.80
N ASP A 391 44.16 17.85 -6.33
CA ASP A 391 45.35 17.44 -5.58
C ASP A 391 45.80 18.59 -4.65
N PRO A 392 46.26 18.27 -3.41
CA PRO A 392 46.54 16.94 -2.88
C PRO A 392 45.33 16.23 -2.24
N HIS A 393 44.15 16.86 -2.21
CA HIS A 393 43.01 16.37 -1.44
C HIS A 393 42.46 15.03 -1.93
N ALA A 394 42.37 14.81 -3.24
CA ALA A 394 41.95 13.55 -3.83
C ALA A 394 42.79 12.37 -3.34
N ALA A 395 44.12 12.52 -3.41
CA ALA A 395 45.06 11.50 -2.95
C ALA A 395 45.03 11.34 -1.43
N LYS A 396 45.02 12.44 -0.67
CA LYS A 396 45.11 12.39 0.79
C LYS A 396 43.88 11.79 1.45
N VAL A 397 42.69 12.14 0.98
CA VAL A 397 41.44 11.61 1.54
C VAL A 397 41.30 10.13 1.19
N SER A 398 41.69 9.72 -0.02
CA SER A 398 41.74 8.31 -0.40
C SER A 398 42.63 7.51 0.55
N GLU A 399 43.83 8.00 0.84
CA GLU A 399 44.79 7.36 1.76
C GLU A 399 44.18 7.18 3.15
N LEU A 400 43.59 8.24 3.71
CA LEU A 400 42.98 8.22 5.05
C LEU A 400 41.83 7.20 5.15
N ILE A 401 40.99 7.12 4.12
CA ILE A 401 39.86 6.17 4.11
C ILE A 401 40.36 4.73 3.95
N ILE A 402 41.32 4.49 3.05
CA ILE A 402 41.87 3.15 2.84
C ILE A 402 42.60 2.64 4.09
N ASP A 403 43.31 3.53 4.80
CA ASP A 403 43.93 3.19 6.08
C ASP A 403 42.88 2.84 7.14
N ALA A 404 41.81 3.63 7.24
CA ALA A 404 40.69 3.37 8.16
C ALA A 404 40.02 2.02 7.88
N LEU A 405 39.69 1.75 6.61
CA LEU A 405 39.12 0.47 6.17
C LEU A 405 40.04 -0.71 6.53
N GLY A 406 41.35 -0.56 6.33
CA GLY A 406 42.34 -1.58 6.68
C GLY A 406 42.53 -1.79 8.19
N LYS A 407 42.22 -0.77 9.00
CA LYS A 407 42.28 -0.83 10.47
C LYS A 407 40.96 -1.19 11.13
N SER A 408 39.87 -1.23 10.37
CA SER A 408 38.50 -1.41 10.89
C SER A 408 37.99 -0.18 11.66
N ASP A 409 38.55 0.99 11.38
CA ASP A 409 38.13 2.27 11.98
C ASP A 409 36.90 2.85 11.25
N ALA A 410 36.11 3.68 11.94
CA ALA A 410 34.98 4.37 11.33
C ALA A 410 35.45 5.40 10.28
N VAL A 411 34.87 5.35 9.08
CA VAL A 411 35.25 6.20 7.95
C VAL A 411 34.64 7.60 8.10
N GLU A 412 33.43 7.66 8.64
CA GLU A 412 32.61 8.87 8.72
C GLU A 412 33.26 9.97 9.56
N PRO A 413 33.77 9.71 10.80
CA PRO A 413 34.45 10.72 11.59
C PRO A 413 35.73 11.27 10.93
N ILE A 414 36.43 10.44 10.15
CA ILE A 414 37.65 10.84 9.43
C ILE A 414 37.31 11.85 8.34
N LEU A 415 36.23 11.61 7.59
CA LEU A 415 35.72 12.55 6.59
C LEU A 415 35.29 13.87 7.22
N PHE A 416 34.52 13.84 8.30
CA PHE A 416 34.09 15.05 9.00
C PHE A 416 35.27 15.85 9.56
N LYS A 417 36.26 15.16 10.15
CA LYS A 417 37.49 15.79 10.63
C LYS A 417 38.22 16.49 9.48
N TYR A 418 38.41 15.82 8.35
CA TYR A 418 39.10 16.40 7.20
C TYR A 418 38.34 17.62 6.62
N ILE A 419 37.01 17.55 6.58
CA ILE A 419 36.15 18.68 6.18
C ILE A 419 36.32 19.87 7.14
N ASN A 420 36.29 19.62 8.45
CA ASN A 420 36.44 20.66 9.46
C ASN A 420 37.83 21.30 9.44
N GLU A 421 38.88 20.53 9.17
CA GLU A 421 40.25 21.03 8.99
C GLU A 421 40.40 21.91 7.73
N ASN A 422 39.54 21.71 6.73
CA ASN A 422 39.54 22.45 5.47
C ASN A 422 38.32 23.36 5.29
N LYS A 423 37.67 23.75 6.40
CA LYS A 423 36.37 24.45 6.39
C LYS A 423 36.35 25.71 5.52
N ASP A 424 37.42 26.51 5.55
CA ASP A 424 37.50 27.79 4.83
C ASP A 424 37.52 27.57 3.32
N ALA A 425 38.25 26.54 2.84
CA ALA A 425 38.30 26.16 1.43
C ALA A 425 36.96 25.59 0.94
N LEU A 426 36.19 24.99 1.85
CA LEU A 426 34.85 24.46 1.61
C LEU A 426 33.75 25.51 1.83
N GLY A 427 34.11 26.76 2.14
CA GLY A 427 33.15 27.86 2.33
C GLY A 427 32.29 27.75 3.59
N LEU A 428 32.73 26.97 4.58
CA LEU A 428 32.06 26.81 5.87
C LEU A 428 32.57 27.86 6.87
N SER A 429 31.68 28.67 7.43
CA SER A 429 32.03 29.67 8.46
C SER A 429 32.45 29.02 9.79
N GLU A 430 31.76 27.95 10.17
CA GLU A 430 31.93 27.19 11.40
C GLU A 430 32.15 25.69 11.04
N PRO A 431 32.90 24.93 11.86
CA PRO A 431 33.01 23.49 11.67
C PRO A 431 31.66 22.78 11.84
N LEU A 432 31.48 21.65 11.18
CA LEU A 432 30.32 20.78 11.38
C LEU A 432 30.36 20.17 12.78
N THR A 433 29.36 20.54 13.60
CA THR A 433 29.17 20.07 14.98
C THR A 433 28.79 18.59 15.02
N GLU A 434 28.90 17.95 16.18
CA GLU A 434 28.46 16.56 16.37
C GLU A 434 26.97 16.36 16.03
N GLU A 435 26.14 17.37 16.29
CA GLU A 435 24.72 17.33 15.92
C GLU A 435 24.51 17.35 14.41
N HIS A 436 25.25 18.19 13.68
CA HIS A 436 25.24 18.19 12.21
C HIS A 436 25.67 16.82 11.68
N GLN A 437 26.79 16.30 12.18
CA GLN A 437 27.33 15.00 11.76
C GLN A 437 26.31 13.88 11.97
N LYS A 438 25.67 13.81 13.15
CA LYS A 438 24.64 12.82 13.44
C LYS A 438 23.47 12.89 12.46
N ARG A 439 22.91 14.08 12.22
CA ARG A 439 21.78 14.26 11.29
C ARG A 439 22.15 13.86 9.85
N ILE A 440 23.37 14.16 9.42
CA ILE A 440 23.87 13.75 8.10
C ILE A 440 23.97 12.23 8.02
N LEU A 441 24.51 11.57 9.05
CA LEU A 441 24.66 10.11 9.06
C LEU A 441 23.32 9.38 9.10
N ASP A 442 22.38 9.84 9.92
CA ASP A 442 21.04 9.29 9.96
C ASP A 442 20.38 9.35 8.56
N LYS A 443 20.53 10.48 7.86
CA LYS A 443 20.01 10.64 6.49
C LYS A 443 20.77 9.80 5.46
N PHE A 444 22.09 9.73 5.55
CA PHE A 444 22.93 8.92 4.67
C PHE A 444 22.58 7.44 4.76
N VAL A 445 22.39 6.90 5.98
CA VAL A 445 21.99 5.50 6.18
C VAL A 445 20.66 5.22 5.52
N LEU A 446 19.66 6.08 5.74
CA LEU A 446 18.33 5.92 5.15
C LEU A 446 18.39 5.96 3.62
N ASP A 447 18.99 7.00 3.06
CA ASP A 447 19.00 7.19 1.61
C ASP A 447 19.88 6.15 0.90
N TYR A 448 21.08 5.85 1.42
CA TYR A 448 21.95 4.87 0.79
C TYR A 448 21.33 3.47 0.81
N ASN A 449 20.60 3.11 1.88
CA ASN A 449 19.87 1.85 1.93
C ASN A 449 18.76 1.74 0.89
N GLU A 450 18.10 2.85 0.54
CA GLU A 450 17.11 2.90 -0.54
C GLU A 450 17.76 2.65 -1.91
N ILE A 451 18.95 3.21 -2.16
CA ILE A 451 19.59 3.17 -3.49
C ILE A 451 20.70 2.14 -3.65
N LYS A 452 21.11 1.39 -2.61
CA LYS A 452 22.26 0.46 -2.69
C LYS A 452 22.09 -0.67 -3.71
N SER A 453 20.87 -0.90 -4.19
CA SER A 453 20.53 -1.84 -5.27
C SER A 453 20.28 -1.17 -6.62
N SER A 454 20.49 0.15 -6.74
CA SER A 454 20.29 0.87 -8.00
C SER A 454 21.19 0.30 -9.10
N PRO A 455 20.69 0.18 -10.35
CA PRO A 455 21.50 -0.29 -11.47
C PRO A 455 22.64 0.67 -11.84
N HIS A 456 22.45 1.96 -11.57
CA HIS A 456 23.39 3.03 -11.90
C HIS A 456 23.62 3.92 -10.69
N PHE A 457 24.87 4.37 -10.49
CA PHE A 457 25.26 5.25 -9.38
C PHE A 457 25.83 6.58 -9.89
N ASP A 458 25.51 6.95 -11.12
CA ASP A 458 26.04 8.12 -11.79
C ASP A 458 25.50 9.43 -11.22
N GLU A 459 24.22 9.46 -10.89
CA GLU A 459 23.56 10.62 -10.31
C GLU A 459 22.38 10.23 -9.43
N PHE A 460 22.07 11.08 -8.46
CA PHE A 460 20.87 10.97 -7.62
C PHE A 460 20.31 12.37 -7.36
N PHE A 461 18.99 12.47 -7.27
CA PHE A 461 18.30 13.70 -6.83
C PHE A 461 17.84 13.53 -5.39
N LEU A 462 18.26 14.42 -4.50
CA LEU A 462 18.03 14.28 -3.07
C LEU A 462 17.19 15.44 -2.54
N LEU A 463 16.29 15.11 -1.62
CA LEU A 463 15.41 16.05 -0.94
C LEU A 463 15.75 16.11 0.56
N ASP A 464 16.03 17.31 1.04
CA ASP A 464 16.03 17.63 2.47
C ASP A 464 14.58 17.78 2.94
N GLN A 465 14.00 16.67 3.39
CA GLN A 465 12.62 16.61 3.83
C GLN A 465 12.34 17.47 5.06
N SER A 466 13.38 17.86 5.82
CA SER A 466 13.22 18.68 7.03
C SER A 466 12.90 20.15 6.72
N LYS A 467 12.97 20.56 5.45
CA LYS A 467 12.79 21.95 5.02
C LYS A 467 11.74 22.09 3.94
N SER A 468 10.77 22.96 4.18
CA SER A 468 9.80 23.36 3.17
C SER A 468 10.37 24.43 2.23
N ASP A 469 10.31 24.17 0.92
CA ASP A 469 10.63 25.15 -0.13
C ASP A 469 9.76 24.87 -1.38
N ASN A 470 10.35 24.63 -2.56
CA ASN A 470 9.60 24.41 -3.81
C ASN A 470 9.53 22.93 -4.26
N VAL A 471 10.27 22.03 -3.61
CA VAL A 471 10.23 20.58 -3.84
C VAL A 471 9.73 19.86 -2.60
N TYR A 472 8.93 18.82 -2.81
CA TYR A 472 8.17 18.10 -1.79
C TYR A 472 8.27 16.60 -2.01
N SER A 473 8.05 15.81 -0.96
CA SER A 473 7.74 14.38 -1.08
C SER A 473 6.23 14.19 -0.94
N HIS A 474 5.61 13.61 -1.96
CA HIS A 474 4.20 13.25 -1.93
C HIS A 474 3.99 11.89 -2.62
N LEU A 475 3.35 10.94 -1.94
CA LEU A 475 3.09 9.58 -2.45
C LEU A 475 4.36 8.87 -2.97
N ARG A 476 5.48 8.96 -2.22
CA ARG A 476 6.82 8.46 -2.60
C ARG A 476 7.29 8.95 -3.98
N ARG A 477 7.00 10.22 -4.28
CA ARG A 477 7.55 10.94 -5.44
C ARG A 477 8.13 12.25 -4.96
N ILE A 478 9.37 12.51 -5.37
CA ILE A 478 9.98 13.83 -5.21
C ILE A 478 9.38 14.72 -6.28
N SER A 479 8.57 15.68 -5.86
CA SER A 479 7.64 16.44 -6.70
C SER A 479 7.83 17.93 -6.52
N CYS A 480 7.48 18.71 -7.53
CA CYS A 480 7.30 20.15 -7.39
C CYS A 480 5.83 20.53 -7.50
N HIS A 481 5.49 21.74 -7.10
CA HIS A 481 4.15 22.27 -7.32
C HIS A 481 3.94 22.51 -8.82
N PHE A 482 2.88 21.95 -9.42
CA PHE A 482 2.63 22.09 -10.87
C PHE A 482 2.53 23.56 -11.31
N LEU A 483 1.98 24.44 -10.46
CA LEU A 483 1.92 25.88 -10.78
C LEU A 483 3.30 26.54 -10.88
N ASP A 484 4.29 26.11 -10.08
CA ASP A 484 5.65 26.64 -10.20
C ASP A 484 6.26 26.20 -11.53
N PHE A 485 6.07 24.93 -11.89
CA PHE A 485 6.44 24.45 -13.22
C PHE A 485 5.72 25.21 -14.35
N PHE A 486 4.41 25.44 -14.23
CA PHE A 486 3.60 26.12 -15.23
C PHE A 486 4.13 27.54 -15.51
N VAL A 487 4.40 28.31 -14.45
CA VAL A 487 4.95 29.67 -14.56
C VAL A 487 6.31 29.64 -15.25
N GLN A 488 7.19 28.70 -14.86
CA GLN A 488 8.54 28.58 -15.42
C GLN A 488 8.56 28.10 -16.88
N GLN A 489 7.64 27.19 -17.25
CA GLN A 489 7.50 26.60 -18.58
C GLN A 489 6.86 27.58 -19.56
N THR A 490 5.88 28.37 -19.12
CA THR A 490 5.24 29.43 -19.94
C THR A 490 6.07 30.70 -20.01
N ASN A 491 7.19 30.76 -19.28
CA ASN A 491 8.05 31.93 -19.17
C ASN A 491 7.26 33.19 -18.73
N GLU A 492 6.29 32.99 -17.82
CA GLU A 492 5.35 34.02 -17.32
C GLU A 492 4.42 34.64 -18.39
N GLU A 493 4.41 34.13 -19.63
CA GLU A 493 3.55 34.65 -20.70
C GLU A 493 2.07 34.29 -20.51
N CYS A 494 1.79 33.22 -19.77
CA CYS A 494 0.44 32.79 -19.43
C CYS A 494 0.17 33.04 -17.94
N PRO A 495 -0.64 34.06 -17.57
CA PRO A 495 -0.92 34.33 -16.17
C PRO A 495 -1.74 33.20 -15.55
N LEU A 496 -1.47 32.90 -14.29
CA LEU A 496 -2.31 32.01 -13.50
C LEU A 496 -3.68 32.65 -13.24
N PRO A 497 -4.75 31.85 -13.07
CA PRO A 497 -5.99 32.33 -12.49
C PRO A 497 -5.73 33.01 -11.14
N LYS A 498 -6.40 34.13 -10.86
CA LYS A 498 -6.17 34.94 -9.65
C LYS A 498 -6.20 34.14 -8.34
N GLU A 499 -7.06 33.13 -8.27
CA GLU A 499 -7.16 32.24 -7.11
C GLU A 499 -5.86 31.46 -6.87
N PHE A 500 -5.19 31.04 -7.95
CA PHE A 500 -4.02 30.17 -7.94
C PHE A 500 -2.68 30.91 -7.74
N GLU A 501 -2.65 32.24 -7.88
CA GLU A 501 -1.44 33.06 -7.76
C GLU A 501 -0.65 32.82 -6.45
N ASN A 502 -1.35 32.47 -5.37
CA ASN A 502 -0.74 32.26 -4.05
C ASN A 502 -0.72 30.81 -3.57
N TYR A 503 -1.09 29.83 -4.41
CA TYR A 503 -1.27 28.44 -3.97
C TYR A 503 0.04 27.76 -3.57
N SER A 504 1.09 27.88 -4.39
CA SER A 504 2.41 27.31 -4.04
C SER A 504 2.96 27.92 -2.75
N LYS A 505 2.84 29.25 -2.62
CA LYS A 505 3.26 29.97 -1.40
C LYS A 505 2.42 29.60 -0.16
N ALA A 506 1.12 29.35 -0.34
CA ALA A 506 0.25 28.91 0.75
C ALA A 506 0.68 27.53 1.26
N LEU A 507 0.97 26.59 0.36
CA LEU A 507 1.47 25.26 0.73
C LEU A 507 2.79 25.34 1.52
N GLN A 508 3.71 26.19 1.05
CA GLN A 508 5.00 26.40 1.73
C GLN A 508 4.83 26.95 3.16
N LEU A 509 3.85 27.83 3.38
CA LEU A 509 3.57 28.45 4.68
C LEU A 509 2.86 27.49 5.65
N GLU A 510 2.03 26.60 5.14
CA GLU A 510 1.26 25.66 5.95
C GLU A 510 2.06 24.42 6.35
N SER A 511 2.92 23.92 5.46
CA SER A 511 3.75 22.75 5.72
C SER A 511 5.18 23.18 6.06
N PRO A 512 5.64 23.08 7.32
CA PRO A 512 7.03 23.40 7.68
C PRO A 512 8.04 22.36 7.16
N SER A 513 7.55 21.19 6.74
CA SER A 513 8.32 20.08 6.17
C SER A 513 8.03 19.92 4.67
N ALA A 514 8.98 19.37 3.91
CA ALA A 514 8.75 19.01 2.51
C ALA A 514 7.85 17.76 2.37
N LYS A 515 7.64 17.01 3.44
CA LYS A 515 6.88 15.74 3.41
C LYS A 515 5.38 16.00 3.56
N LEU A 516 4.65 15.82 2.47
CA LEU A 516 3.19 15.96 2.44
C LEU A 516 2.50 14.66 2.84
N ALA A 517 1.31 14.78 3.41
CA ALA A 517 0.48 13.63 3.74
C ALA A 517 0.06 12.89 2.46
N HIS A 518 -0.03 11.56 2.54
CA HIS A 518 -0.45 10.70 1.43
C HIS A 518 -1.98 10.65 1.24
N LYS A 519 -2.75 11.26 2.15
CA LYS A 519 -4.20 11.34 2.14
C LYS A 519 -4.65 12.77 2.40
N ASN A 520 -5.81 13.10 1.87
CA ASN A 520 -6.46 14.40 1.99
C ASN A 520 -7.38 14.38 3.22
N ASN A 521 -6.83 14.70 4.39
CA ASN A 521 -7.54 14.64 5.67
C ASN A 521 -8.86 15.43 5.66
N ILE A 522 -8.92 16.55 4.93
CA ILE A 522 -10.16 17.34 4.82
C ILE A 522 -11.29 16.57 4.11
N VAL A 523 -10.96 15.74 3.12
CA VAL A 523 -11.93 14.87 2.42
C VAL A 523 -12.42 13.77 3.36
N VAL A 524 -11.51 13.19 4.16
CA VAL A 524 -11.87 12.19 5.19
C VAL A 524 -12.75 12.81 6.27
N ASN A 525 -12.40 14.01 6.74
CA ASN A 525 -13.12 14.71 7.80
C ASN A 525 -14.55 15.05 7.41
N GLY A 526 -14.81 15.43 6.15
CA GLY A 526 -16.16 15.68 5.66
C GLY A 526 -17.11 14.50 5.88
N HIS A 527 -16.62 13.26 5.69
CA HIS A 527 -17.39 12.05 5.98
C HIS A 527 -17.43 11.72 7.48
N ASN A 528 -16.31 11.88 8.19
CA ASN A 528 -16.24 11.64 9.64
C ASN A 528 -17.19 12.54 10.43
N PHE A 529 -17.46 13.78 9.99
CA PHE A 529 -18.41 14.67 10.65
C PHE A 529 -19.84 14.12 10.60
N ILE A 530 -20.25 13.46 9.51
CA ILE A 530 -21.57 12.82 9.39
C ILE A 530 -21.67 11.62 10.34
N GLU A 531 -20.62 10.79 10.40
CA GLU A 531 -20.56 9.66 11.35
C GLU A 531 -20.55 10.12 12.81
N LYS A 532 -19.77 11.15 13.11
CA LYS A 532 -19.71 11.75 14.44
C LYS A 532 -21.03 12.36 14.85
N PHE A 533 -21.73 13.06 13.93
CA PHE A 533 -23.07 13.55 14.15
C PHE A 533 -24.05 12.43 14.53
N LYS A 534 -24.02 11.29 13.81
CA LYS A 534 -24.86 10.13 14.14
C LYS A 534 -24.58 9.60 15.56
N LEU A 535 -23.30 9.49 15.92
CA LEU A 535 -22.90 9.06 17.26
C LEU A 535 -23.36 10.05 18.34
N ASP A 536 -23.20 11.34 18.08
CA ASP A 536 -23.59 12.40 19.02
C ASP A 536 -25.12 12.44 19.21
N VAL A 537 -25.91 12.23 18.15
CA VAL A 537 -27.37 12.07 18.24
C VAL A 537 -27.74 10.90 19.16
N LEU A 538 -27.10 9.74 18.99
CA LEU A 538 -27.34 8.56 19.83
C LEU A 538 -27.00 8.85 21.30
N GLN A 539 -25.85 9.47 21.57
CA GLN A 539 -25.40 9.79 22.92
C GLN A 539 -26.29 10.82 23.61
N VAL A 540 -26.72 11.87 22.89
CA VAL A 540 -27.62 12.90 23.43
C VAL A 540 -28.99 12.30 23.72
N LEU A 541 -29.53 11.47 22.82
CA LEU A 541 -30.81 10.80 23.05
C LEU A 541 -30.81 9.86 24.26
N ASP A 542 -29.69 9.18 24.53
CA ASP A 542 -29.55 8.27 25.67
C ASP A 542 -29.38 9.02 27.00
N LYS A 543 -28.54 10.06 27.02
CA LYS A 543 -28.11 10.71 28.27
C LYS A 543 -28.89 11.97 28.62
N GLU A 544 -29.19 12.82 27.65
CA GLU A 544 -29.73 14.17 27.84
C GLU A 544 -30.71 14.55 26.71
N PRO A 545 -31.81 13.78 26.51
CA PRO A 545 -32.70 13.93 25.36
C PRO A 545 -33.33 15.32 25.25
N GLU A 546 -33.46 16.04 26.36
CA GLU A 546 -33.94 17.42 26.40
C GLU A 546 -33.05 18.43 25.69
N LYS A 547 -31.75 18.11 25.48
CA LYS A 547 -30.78 18.97 24.77
C LYS A 547 -30.69 18.69 23.28
N LEU A 548 -31.40 17.68 22.76
CA LEU A 548 -31.29 17.27 21.36
C LEU A 548 -31.66 18.39 20.38
N VAL A 549 -32.72 19.15 20.67
CA VAL A 549 -33.15 20.25 19.79
C VAL A 549 -32.08 21.32 19.71
N ASP A 550 -31.47 21.70 20.83
CA ASP A 550 -30.36 22.66 20.87
C ASP A 550 -29.14 22.14 20.09
N PHE A 551 -28.83 20.85 20.21
CA PHE A 551 -27.76 20.21 19.44
C PHE A 551 -28.04 20.22 17.93
N LEU A 552 -29.28 19.95 17.49
CA LEU A 552 -29.65 19.92 16.08
C LEU A 552 -29.57 21.30 15.43
N ILE A 553 -29.90 22.37 16.16
CA ILE A 553 -29.93 23.75 15.64
C ILE A 553 -28.61 24.49 15.85
N ALA A 554 -27.70 23.96 16.68
CA ALA A 554 -26.35 24.47 16.82
C ALA A 554 -25.67 24.53 15.44
N LYS A 555 -24.88 25.58 15.21
CA LYS A 555 -24.34 25.90 13.89
C LYS A 555 -22.85 25.66 13.81
N SER A 556 -22.41 25.19 12.64
CA SER A 556 -21.00 25.09 12.25
C SER A 556 -20.38 26.50 12.09
N PRO A 557 -19.04 26.61 11.97
CA PRO A 557 -18.37 27.88 11.69
C PRO A 557 -18.86 28.59 10.40
N SER A 558 -19.39 27.84 9.43
CA SER A 558 -20.02 28.34 8.21
C SER A 558 -21.50 28.71 8.38
N ASN A 559 -22.00 28.75 9.62
CA ASN A 559 -23.36 29.13 10.00
C ASN A 559 -24.44 28.16 9.45
N VAL A 560 -24.09 26.88 9.25
CA VAL A 560 -25.01 25.80 8.85
C VAL A 560 -25.39 24.99 10.09
N PRO A 561 -26.70 24.73 10.33
CA PRO A 561 -27.14 23.98 11.51
C PRO A 561 -26.83 22.48 11.39
N ASN A 562 -26.51 21.82 12.51
CA ASN A 562 -26.12 20.41 12.56
C ASN A 562 -27.15 19.46 11.90
N TYR A 563 -28.45 19.78 11.95
CA TYR A 563 -29.48 19.00 11.28
C TYR A 563 -29.31 18.90 9.76
N SER A 564 -28.43 19.71 9.14
CA SER A 564 -28.01 19.52 7.74
C SER A 564 -27.41 18.14 7.48
N MET A 565 -26.85 17.49 8.50
CA MET A 565 -26.21 16.17 8.42
C MET A 565 -27.20 15.02 8.66
N LEU A 566 -28.50 15.29 8.79
CA LEU A 566 -29.52 14.26 8.96
C LEU A 566 -29.52 13.31 7.75
N SER A 567 -29.23 12.05 8.03
CA SER A 567 -29.43 10.89 7.15
C SER A 567 -30.62 10.07 7.63
N LEU A 568 -31.13 9.18 6.78
CA LEU A 568 -32.23 8.28 7.13
C LEU A 568 -31.96 7.53 8.45
N ASP A 569 -30.71 7.09 8.69
CA ASP A 569 -30.31 6.43 9.94
C ASP A 569 -30.51 7.32 11.17
N SER A 570 -30.01 8.56 11.14
CA SER A 570 -30.14 9.50 12.26
C SER A 570 -31.58 9.97 12.46
N GLN A 571 -32.32 10.18 11.37
CA GLN A 571 -33.74 10.56 11.41
C GLN A 571 -34.59 9.46 12.05
N ASN A 572 -34.36 8.22 11.65
CA ASN A 572 -35.00 7.02 12.20
C ASN A 572 -34.80 6.90 13.71
N VAL A 573 -33.55 7.05 14.17
CA VAL A 573 -33.22 6.98 15.60
C VAL A 573 -33.97 8.03 16.42
N ILE A 574 -34.13 9.25 15.89
CA ILE A 574 -34.85 10.33 16.56
C ILE A 574 -36.37 10.10 16.52
N ALA A 575 -36.91 9.84 15.33
CA ALA A 575 -38.35 9.70 15.09
C ALA A 575 -38.96 8.60 15.96
N PHE A 576 -38.30 7.46 16.06
CA PHE A 576 -38.83 6.28 16.76
C PHE A 576 -38.31 6.12 18.18
N SER A 577 -37.66 7.16 18.72
CA SER A 577 -37.30 7.23 20.12
C SER A 577 -38.55 7.41 20.99
N LYS A 578 -38.53 6.80 22.20
CA LYS A 578 -39.52 7.07 23.27
C LYS A 578 -39.62 8.55 23.64
N HIS A 579 -38.59 9.34 23.32
CA HIS A 579 -38.52 10.78 23.60
C HIS A 579 -39.11 11.66 22.49
N TRP A 580 -39.54 11.11 21.34
CA TRP A 580 -40.06 11.89 20.21
C TRP A 580 -41.18 12.88 20.58
N PRO A 581 -42.23 12.53 21.37
CA PRO A 581 -43.29 13.50 21.71
C PRO A 581 -42.78 14.73 22.47
N MET A 582 -41.74 14.54 23.30
CA MET A 582 -41.08 15.64 24.00
C MET A 582 -40.28 16.50 23.03
N ILE A 583 -39.49 15.88 22.16
CA ILE A 583 -38.66 16.55 21.15
C ILE A 583 -39.55 17.37 20.20
N GLU A 584 -40.66 16.81 19.72
CA GLU A 584 -41.62 17.50 18.86
C GLU A 584 -42.19 18.75 19.54
N LYS A 585 -42.56 18.63 20.83
CA LYS A 585 -43.06 19.77 21.62
C LYS A 585 -41.98 20.85 21.78
N GLN A 586 -40.73 20.46 22.00
CA GLN A 586 -39.59 21.40 22.10
C GLN A 586 -39.34 22.12 20.77
N ILE A 587 -39.35 21.41 19.63
CA ILE A 587 -39.21 22.04 18.29
C ILE A 587 -40.30 23.09 18.07
N LYS A 588 -41.56 22.74 18.36
CA LYS A 588 -42.71 23.65 18.20
C LYS A 588 -42.61 24.87 19.13
N ALA A 589 -42.17 24.68 20.37
CA ALA A 589 -42.08 25.73 21.38
C ALA A 589 -40.80 26.59 21.30
N SER A 590 -39.74 26.14 20.61
CA SER A 590 -38.46 26.84 20.59
C SER A 590 -38.55 28.23 19.95
N GLU A 591 -38.09 29.27 20.63
CA GLU A 591 -38.02 30.64 20.07
C GLU A 591 -36.80 30.83 19.16
N ASN A 592 -35.83 29.92 19.22
CA ASN A 592 -34.58 29.96 18.46
C ASN A 592 -34.70 29.39 17.03
N ILE A 593 -35.88 28.87 16.66
CA ILE A 593 -36.15 28.25 15.35
C ILE A 593 -37.22 29.07 14.62
N LEU A 594 -36.98 29.44 13.36
CA LEU A 594 -37.98 30.16 12.57
C LEU A 594 -39.15 29.23 12.19
N GLN A 595 -40.35 29.78 12.02
CA GLN A 595 -41.55 28.97 11.78
C GLN A 595 -41.46 28.02 10.56
N PRO A 596 -40.88 28.43 9.42
CA PRO A 596 -40.65 27.50 8.30
C PRO A 596 -39.74 26.33 8.67
N GLU A 597 -38.67 26.60 9.44
CA GLU A 597 -37.71 25.59 9.91
C GLU A 597 -38.34 24.63 10.94
N LYS A 598 -39.24 25.13 11.80
CA LYS A 598 -40.00 24.28 12.74
C LYS A 598 -40.86 23.26 12.02
N ASN A 599 -41.65 23.72 11.03
CA ASN A 599 -42.52 22.84 10.24
C ASN A 599 -41.68 21.80 9.49
N TYR A 600 -40.55 22.26 8.96
CA TYR A 600 -39.59 21.46 8.22
C TYR A 600 -38.94 20.35 9.08
N LEU A 601 -38.36 20.70 10.23
CA LEU A 601 -37.76 19.76 11.17
C LEU A 601 -38.78 18.77 11.73
N THR A 602 -39.99 19.25 12.04
CA THR A 602 -41.08 18.39 12.51
C THR A 602 -41.47 17.38 11.43
N ARG A 603 -41.54 17.79 10.15
CA ARG A 603 -41.81 16.88 9.03
C ARG A 603 -40.71 15.83 8.89
N LEU A 604 -39.46 16.26 8.91
CA LEU A 604 -38.28 15.40 8.73
C LEU A 604 -38.11 14.33 9.80
N LEU A 605 -38.58 14.58 11.01
CA LEU A 605 -38.33 13.75 12.19
C LEU A 605 -39.61 13.06 12.69
N SER A 606 -40.75 13.31 12.04
CA SER A 606 -42.02 12.66 12.41
C SER A 606 -42.03 11.18 12.00
N PRO A 607 -42.43 10.27 12.91
CA PRO A 607 -42.70 8.87 12.64
C PRO A 607 -43.53 8.61 11.39
N GLU A 608 -44.51 9.48 11.13
CA GLU A 608 -45.48 9.30 10.05
C GLU A 608 -44.89 9.55 8.65
N ASN A 609 -43.78 10.30 8.60
CA ASN A 609 -43.20 10.85 7.37
C ASN A 609 -41.79 10.30 7.07
N VAL A 610 -40.98 10.01 8.10
CA VAL A 610 -39.54 9.73 7.99
C VAL A 610 -39.20 8.72 6.88
N ALA A 611 -39.86 7.55 6.89
CA ALA A 611 -39.57 6.46 5.97
C ALA A 611 -40.38 6.52 4.67
N LYS A 612 -41.41 7.38 4.61
CA LYS A 612 -42.19 7.64 3.39
C LYS A 612 -41.47 8.62 2.48
N GLU A 613 -40.94 9.70 3.08
CA GLU A 613 -40.28 10.79 2.37
C GLU A 613 -38.79 10.49 2.13
N ASN A 614 -38.05 9.98 3.11
CA ASN A 614 -36.63 9.65 2.93
C ASN A 614 -36.41 8.14 2.80
N ARG A 615 -36.13 7.68 1.57
CA ARG A 615 -35.85 6.25 1.26
C ARG A 615 -34.37 5.97 0.99
N LEU A 616 -33.51 6.97 1.17
CA LEU A 616 -32.11 6.93 0.74
C LEU A 616 -31.20 6.71 1.95
N VAL A 617 -30.56 5.54 2.00
CA VAL A 617 -29.46 5.29 2.95
C VAL A 617 -28.18 5.86 2.36
N ILE A 618 -27.54 6.78 3.06
CA ILE A 618 -26.28 7.38 2.62
C ILE A 618 -25.12 6.53 3.11
N THR A 619 -24.26 6.13 2.19
CA THR A 619 -23.03 5.37 2.45
C THR A 619 -21.88 6.03 1.69
N TRP A 620 -20.67 5.62 1.99
CA TRP A 620 -19.47 5.99 1.24
C TRP A 620 -18.45 4.86 1.37
N GLU A 621 -17.47 4.80 0.47
CA GLU A 621 -16.30 3.96 0.72
C GLU A 621 -15.46 4.65 1.78
N LYS A 622 -15.30 4.03 2.95
CA LYS A 622 -14.54 4.61 4.08
C LYS A 622 -13.07 4.84 3.76
N HIS A 623 -12.55 4.14 2.75
CA HIS A 623 -11.28 4.43 2.09
C HIS A 623 -11.52 4.26 0.60
N SER A 624 -11.32 5.32 -0.17
CA SER A 624 -11.40 5.20 -1.62
C SER A 624 -10.14 4.52 -2.13
N LYS A 625 -10.28 3.25 -2.48
CA LYS A 625 -9.18 2.34 -2.85
C LYS A 625 -8.20 2.11 -1.69
N LYS A 626 -8.09 0.84 -1.32
CA LYS A 626 -6.90 0.15 -0.76
C LYS A 626 -6.01 1.02 0.14
N SER A 627 -5.95 0.69 1.43
CA SER A 627 -4.96 1.29 2.35
C SER A 627 -3.56 1.32 1.71
N LEU A 628 -2.65 2.20 2.15
CA LEU A 628 -1.28 2.18 1.59
C LEU A 628 -0.69 0.76 1.66
N VAL A 629 -1.02 0.01 2.71
CA VAL A 629 -0.70 -1.41 2.85
C VAL A 629 -1.29 -2.23 1.70
N ASP A 630 -2.56 -2.06 1.35
CA ASP A 630 -3.20 -2.79 0.26
C ASP A 630 -2.67 -2.40 -1.15
N ILE A 631 -2.32 -1.13 -1.36
CA ILE A 631 -1.71 -0.65 -2.61
C ILE A 631 -0.32 -1.25 -2.77
N GLU A 632 0.51 -1.15 -1.73
CA GLU A 632 1.88 -1.67 -1.75
C GLU A 632 1.88 -3.20 -1.81
N LEU A 633 1.02 -3.90 -1.06
CA LEU A 633 0.82 -5.34 -1.19
C LEU A 633 0.37 -5.72 -2.62
N GLY A 634 -0.49 -4.91 -3.25
CA GLY A 634 -0.91 -5.11 -4.63
C GLY A 634 0.24 -4.99 -5.62
N LYS A 635 1.12 -3.98 -5.43
CA LYS A 635 2.35 -3.80 -6.22
C LYS A 635 3.33 -4.96 -6.02
N ILE A 636 3.55 -5.39 -4.78
CA ILE A 636 4.45 -6.51 -4.43
C ILE A 636 3.95 -7.81 -5.06
N ALA A 637 2.66 -8.15 -4.90
CA ALA A 637 2.08 -9.35 -5.48
C ALA A 637 2.24 -9.38 -7.00
N LYS A 638 2.00 -8.24 -7.64
CA LYS A 638 2.19 -8.12 -9.09
C LYS A 638 3.66 -8.22 -9.49
N GLY A 639 4.56 -7.52 -8.80
CA GLY A 639 6.00 -7.60 -9.04
C GLY A 639 6.55 -9.02 -8.89
N LEU A 640 6.00 -9.82 -7.97
CA LEU A 640 6.31 -11.24 -7.82
C LEU A 640 5.90 -12.05 -9.08
N ASP A 641 4.70 -11.85 -9.61
CA ASP A 641 4.25 -12.50 -10.85
C ASP A 641 5.09 -12.10 -12.06
N ASP A 642 5.35 -10.80 -12.20
CA ASP A 642 6.12 -10.24 -13.31
C ASP A 642 7.58 -10.73 -13.25
N THR A 643 8.12 -10.90 -12.04
CA THR A 643 9.43 -11.50 -11.83
C THR A 643 9.48 -12.94 -12.31
N VAL A 644 8.49 -13.76 -11.95
CA VAL A 644 8.42 -15.16 -12.39
C VAL A 644 8.20 -15.26 -13.91
N THR A 645 7.31 -14.43 -14.46
CA THR A 645 7.01 -14.37 -15.90
C THR A 645 8.25 -13.97 -16.70
N ASN A 646 8.94 -12.89 -16.30
CA ASN A 646 10.16 -12.44 -16.96
C ASN A 646 11.32 -13.45 -16.82
N TYR A 647 11.42 -14.11 -15.67
CA TYR A 647 12.42 -15.16 -15.45
C TYR A 647 12.18 -16.38 -16.34
N ASN A 648 10.92 -16.77 -16.55
CA ASN A 648 10.53 -17.87 -17.44
C ASN A 648 10.65 -17.49 -18.93
N ASN A 649 10.32 -16.25 -19.31
CA ASN A 649 10.39 -15.79 -20.71
C ASN A 649 11.83 -15.62 -21.22
N ARG A 650 12.78 -15.27 -20.34
CA ARG A 650 14.23 -15.28 -20.66
C ARG A 650 14.77 -16.68 -21.01
N GLN A 651 14.00 -17.75 -20.84
CA GLN A 651 14.34 -19.10 -21.33
C GLN A 651 14.16 -19.26 -22.86
N GLY A 652 13.46 -18.34 -23.53
CA GLY A 652 13.12 -18.46 -24.96
C GLY A 652 14.15 -17.88 -25.94
N GLU A 653 14.98 -16.92 -25.55
CA GLU A 653 15.76 -16.09 -26.50
C GLU A 653 17.28 -16.32 -26.49
N GLY A 654 17.79 -17.24 -25.65
CA GLY A 654 19.23 -17.54 -25.54
C GLY A 654 19.68 -18.73 -26.39
N GLY A 655 20.24 -18.48 -27.57
CA GLY A 655 20.87 -19.51 -28.41
C GLY A 655 22.01 -20.26 -27.70
N GLY A 656 21.80 -21.53 -27.36
CA GLY A 656 22.85 -22.40 -26.84
C GLY A 656 22.34 -23.79 -26.41
N HIS A 657 22.41 -24.78 -27.30
CA HIS A 657 22.01 -26.18 -27.04
C HIS A 657 22.73 -26.86 -25.84
N ARG A 658 23.81 -26.29 -25.28
CA ARG A 658 24.46 -26.78 -24.05
C ARG A 658 23.82 -26.26 -22.75
N PHE A 659 23.15 -25.11 -22.78
CA PHE A 659 22.45 -24.54 -21.62
C PHE A 659 21.11 -25.27 -21.37
N LEU A 660 20.42 -25.67 -22.44
CA LEU A 660 19.18 -26.48 -22.39
C LEU A 660 19.34 -27.86 -21.72
N LYS A 661 20.54 -28.46 -21.79
CA LYS A 661 20.81 -29.80 -21.23
C LYS A 661 21.15 -29.77 -19.75
N TRP A 662 21.67 -28.64 -19.25
CA TRP A 662 21.93 -28.41 -17.82
C TRP A 662 20.65 -27.98 -17.07
N PHE A 663 19.75 -27.25 -17.72
CA PHE A 663 18.53 -26.70 -17.11
C PHE A 663 17.34 -27.67 -17.00
N LYS A 664 17.26 -28.74 -17.82
CA LYS A 664 16.19 -29.76 -17.72
C LYS A 664 16.22 -30.58 -16.41
N GLN A 665 17.18 -30.34 -15.50
CA GLN A 665 17.39 -31.11 -14.27
C GLN A 665 17.25 -30.30 -12.97
N ASN A 666 16.97 -28.99 -13.00
CA ASN A 666 17.02 -28.16 -11.78
C ASN A 666 15.62 -27.89 -11.16
N THR A 667 15.11 -28.88 -10.44
CA THR A 667 13.80 -28.85 -9.75
C THR A 667 13.68 -27.75 -8.69
N ALA A 668 14.80 -27.35 -8.08
CA ALA A 668 14.85 -26.33 -7.03
C ALA A 668 14.41 -24.94 -7.53
N ARG A 669 14.87 -24.53 -8.72
CA ARG A 669 14.53 -23.21 -9.31
C ARG A 669 13.07 -23.09 -9.71
N LYS A 670 12.48 -24.21 -10.14
CA LYS A 670 11.04 -24.29 -10.45
C LYS A 670 10.21 -24.14 -9.18
N GLN A 671 10.60 -24.84 -8.10
CA GLN A 671 9.94 -24.74 -6.80
C GLN A 671 9.99 -23.30 -6.24
N GLN A 672 11.12 -22.60 -6.37
CA GLN A 672 11.24 -21.22 -5.94
C GLN A 672 10.31 -20.27 -6.70
N CYS A 673 10.16 -20.43 -8.02
CA CYS A 673 9.19 -19.64 -8.80
C CYS A 673 7.74 -19.96 -8.39
N GLU A 674 7.42 -21.22 -8.12
CA GLU A 674 6.10 -21.63 -7.61
C GLU A 674 5.81 -21.02 -6.23
N ASP A 675 6.82 -20.94 -5.36
CA ASP A 675 6.71 -20.31 -4.04
C ASP A 675 6.45 -18.80 -4.14
N LEU A 676 7.08 -18.09 -5.10
CA LEU A 676 6.80 -16.67 -5.36
C LEU A 676 5.38 -16.43 -5.88
N LEU A 677 4.90 -17.27 -6.80
CA LEU A 677 3.51 -17.23 -7.29
C LEU A 677 2.51 -17.53 -6.18
N LYS A 678 2.88 -18.42 -5.24
CA LYS A 678 2.06 -18.72 -4.07
C LYS A 678 1.94 -17.50 -3.15
N ILE A 679 3.05 -16.80 -2.87
CA ILE A 679 3.02 -15.54 -2.11
C ILE A 679 2.11 -14.52 -2.82
N SER A 680 2.30 -14.29 -4.13
CA SER A 680 1.46 -13.39 -4.92
C SER A 680 -0.02 -13.75 -4.81
N THR A 681 -0.36 -15.04 -4.95
CA THR A 681 -1.74 -15.53 -4.87
C THR A 681 -2.34 -15.33 -3.47
N GLU A 682 -1.57 -15.61 -2.42
CA GLU A 682 -2.01 -15.39 -1.04
C GLU A 682 -2.24 -13.91 -0.74
N ILE A 683 -1.36 -13.02 -1.22
CA ILE A 683 -1.52 -11.57 -1.09
C ILE A 683 -2.74 -11.10 -1.90
N LYS A 684 -2.93 -11.55 -3.14
CA LYS A 684 -4.13 -11.21 -3.93
C LYS A 684 -5.42 -11.68 -3.27
N LYS A 685 -5.40 -12.87 -2.65
CA LYS A 685 -6.52 -13.41 -1.88
C LYS A 685 -6.81 -12.56 -0.64
N LEU A 686 -5.77 -12.15 0.07
CA LEU A 686 -5.88 -11.18 1.18
C LEU A 686 -6.55 -9.88 0.68
N LEU A 687 -6.05 -9.30 -0.41
CA LEU A 687 -6.57 -8.06 -1.00
C LEU A 687 -7.99 -8.17 -1.59
N SER A 688 -8.57 -9.38 -1.64
CA SER A 688 -9.92 -9.63 -2.17
C SER A 688 -10.97 -9.86 -1.07
N ASN A 689 -10.57 -9.90 0.19
CA ASN A 689 -11.46 -10.16 1.32
C ASN A 689 -11.84 -8.83 2.02
N ASN A 690 -13.14 -8.58 2.23
CA ASN A 690 -13.65 -7.29 2.72
C ASN A 690 -13.61 -7.14 4.27
N GLU A 691 -13.26 -8.20 5.01
CA GLU A 691 -13.25 -8.25 6.48
C GLU A 691 -11.91 -8.83 6.99
N ILE A 692 -10.81 -8.10 6.86
CA ILE A 692 -9.49 -8.56 7.31
C ILE A 692 -9.01 -7.73 8.50
N SER A 693 -8.58 -8.42 9.56
CA SER A 693 -7.97 -7.78 10.72
C SER A 693 -6.50 -7.42 10.47
N LYS A 694 -5.99 -6.42 11.19
CA LYS A 694 -4.56 -6.04 11.17
C LYS A 694 -3.64 -7.23 11.48
N GLU A 695 -4.07 -8.11 12.38
CA GLU A 695 -3.33 -9.29 12.82
C GLU A 695 -3.20 -10.32 11.69
N ASP A 696 -4.25 -10.51 10.89
CA ASP A 696 -4.24 -11.41 9.73
C ASP A 696 -3.33 -10.89 8.60
N VAL A 697 -3.32 -9.57 8.37
CA VAL A 697 -2.40 -8.94 7.39
C VAL A 697 -0.95 -9.13 7.83
N LEU A 698 -0.64 -8.84 9.10
CA LEU A 698 0.71 -8.98 9.64
C LEU A 698 1.20 -10.45 9.62
N ASP A 699 0.36 -11.40 10.02
CA ASP A 699 0.68 -12.83 9.95
C ASP A 699 1.02 -13.27 8.51
N LYS A 700 0.25 -12.81 7.53
CA LYS A 700 0.50 -13.12 6.11
C LYS A 700 1.73 -12.44 5.54
N ILE A 701 2.03 -11.22 5.95
CA ILE A 701 3.27 -10.52 5.57
C ILE A 701 4.48 -11.25 6.17
N LEU A 702 4.44 -11.58 7.47
CA LEU A 702 5.53 -12.29 8.15
C LEU A 702 5.79 -13.68 7.56
N LYS A 703 4.72 -14.43 7.23
CA LYS A 703 4.83 -15.70 6.51
C LYS A 703 5.48 -15.54 5.14
N SER A 704 5.11 -14.49 4.41
CA SER A 704 5.67 -14.16 3.09
C SER A 704 7.16 -13.79 3.18
N ILE A 705 7.55 -12.97 4.16
CA ILE A 705 8.96 -12.64 4.48
C ILE A 705 9.75 -13.91 4.80
N SER A 706 9.21 -14.80 5.63
CA SER A 706 9.87 -16.07 5.98
C SER A 706 10.13 -16.96 4.77
N VAL A 707 9.19 -17.02 3.81
CA VAL A 707 9.37 -17.78 2.57
C VAL A 707 10.43 -17.11 1.68
N LEU A 708 10.42 -15.78 1.54
CA LEU A 708 11.45 -15.05 0.80
C LEU A 708 12.85 -15.23 1.41
N ASP A 709 12.96 -15.24 2.74
CA ASP A 709 14.22 -15.50 3.46
C ASP A 709 14.73 -16.93 3.25
N ARG A 710 13.81 -17.91 3.19
CA ARG A 710 14.17 -19.28 2.85
C ARG A 710 14.73 -19.35 1.43
N ILE A 711 14.03 -18.74 0.45
CA ILE A 711 14.51 -18.74 -0.94
C ILE A 711 15.86 -18.00 -1.03
N ASP A 712 16.03 -16.84 -0.40
CA ASP A 712 17.31 -16.11 -0.38
C ASP A 712 18.46 -16.95 0.21
N ARG A 713 18.19 -17.73 1.27
CA ARG A 713 19.16 -18.69 1.84
C ARG A 713 19.47 -19.84 0.91
N GLU A 714 18.46 -20.43 0.28
CA GLU A 714 18.65 -21.51 -0.71
C GLU A 714 19.51 -21.03 -1.89
N ILE A 715 19.27 -19.81 -2.38
CA ILE A 715 20.06 -19.22 -3.48
C ILE A 715 21.48 -18.88 -3.02
N SER A 716 21.64 -18.38 -1.79
CA SER A 716 22.96 -18.13 -1.18
C SER A 716 23.76 -19.41 -0.97
N GLY A 717 23.08 -20.55 -0.76
CA GLY A 717 23.69 -21.87 -0.65
C GLY A 717 24.08 -22.49 -2.00
N GLU A 718 23.61 -21.93 -3.11
CA GLU A 718 24.01 -22.37 -4.46
C GLU A 718 25.34 -21.73 -4.87
N ARG A 719 26.24 -22.53 -5.45
CA ARG A 719 27.56 -22.10 -5.92
C ARG A 719 27.43 -21.27 -7.21
N ASN A 720 27.11 -19.98 -7.07
CA ASN A 720 26.79 -19.08 -8.18
C ASN A 720 27.88 -18.02 -8.43
N TRP A 721 28.35 -17.93 -9.68
CA TRP A 721 29.42 -17.03 -10.15
C TRP A 721 28.93 -15.58 -10.39
N MET A 722 27.62 -15.31 -10.32
CA MET A 722 27.05 -13.96 -10.29
C MET A 722 25.88 -13.93 -9.30
N LYS A 723 25.64 -12.77 -8.68
CA LYS A 723 24.42 -12.56 -7.88
C LYS A 723 23.21 -12.85 -8.77
N SER A 724 22.38 -13.81 -8.36
CA SER A 724 21.19 -14.17 -9.13
C SER A 724 20.25 -12.97 -9.19
N GLY A 725 19.86 -12.56 -10.40
CA GLY A 725 18.89 -11.47 -10.58
C GLY A 725 17.56 -11.76 -9.86
N LEU A 726 17.23 -13.03 -9.67
CA LEU A 726 16.08 -13.46 -8.86
C LEU A 726 16.29 -13.19 -7.36
N GLN A 727 17.50 -13.45 -6.84
CA GLN A 727 17.85 -13.18 -5.44
C GLN A 727 17.78 -11.69 -5.10
N MET A 728 18.22 -10.82 -6.02
CA MET A 728 18.12 -9.38 -5.86
C MET A 728 16.66 -8.92 -5.76
N LYS A 729 15.79 -9.41 -6.66
CA LYS A 729 14.36 -9.10 -6.63
C LYS A 729 13.68 -9.62 -5.36
N ILE A 730 14.03 -10.83 -4.91
CA ILE A 730 13.53 -11.40 -3.65
C ILE A 730 13.87 -10.50 -2.45
N ARG A 731 15.11 -9.98 -2.39
CA ARG A 731 15.52 -9.07 -1.31
C ARG A 731 14.80 -7.73 -1.37
N SER A 732 14.49 -7.22 -2.58
CA SER A 732 13.64 -6.03 -2.76
C SER A 732 12.25 -6.25 -2.17
N PHE A 733 11.55 -7.31 -2.62
CA PHE A 733 10.21 -7.63 -2.11
C PHE A 733 10.19 -7.89 -0.60
N ARG A 734 11.24 -8.52 -0.06
CA ARG A 734 11.38 -8.71 1.39
C ARG A 734 11.46 -7.37 2.12
N THR A 735 12.29 -6.46 1.62
CA THR A 735 12.48 -5.13 2.23
C THR A 735 11.19 -4.33 2.16
N GLU A 736 10.50 -4.36 1.01
CA GLU A 736 9.19 -3.74 0.83
C GLU A 736 8.15 -4.28 1.82
N LEU A 737 8.11 -5.61 2.03
CA LEU A 737 7.24 -6.25 3.03
C LEU A 737 7.62 -5.92 4.48
N GLN A 738 8.92 -5.83 4.81
CA GLN A 738 9.40 -5.46 6.15
C GLN A 738 9.04 -4.02 6.51
N VAL A 739 9.16 -3.09 5.55
CA VAL A 739 8.73 -1.70 5.73
C VAL A 739 7.23 -1.62 6.05
N LEU A 740 6.41 -2.50 5.47
CA LEU A 740 4.98 -2.58 5.80
C LEU A 740 4.73 -3.06 7.24
N CYS A 741 5.60 -3.92 7.81
CA CYS A 741 5.50 -4.35 9.21
C CYS A 741 5.84 -3.25 10.21
N ASP A 742 6.84 -2.41 9.93
CA ASP A 742 7.36 -1.39 10.87
C ASP A 742 6.59 -0.06 10.83
N SER A 743 5.80 0.14 9.78
CA SER A 743 5.13 1.41 9.55
C SER A 743 3.89 1.60 10.44
N LYS A 744 3.72 2.81 10.99
CA LYS A 744 2.44 3.31 11.54
C LYS A 744 1.40 3.54 10.42
N LEU A 745 1.40 2.75 9.35
CA LEU A 745 0.45 2.91 8.26
C LEU A 745 -0.97 2.59 8.76
N ASN A 746 -1.85 3.57 8.54
CA ASN A 746 -3.15 3.75 9.15
C ASN A 746 -4.08 2.53 9.05
N PHE A 747 -4.26 1.85 10.19
CA PHE A 747 -5.50 1.14 10.52
C PHE A 747 -6.42 2.05 11.37
N GLU A 748 -6.50 3.34 11.04
CA GLU A 748 -7.23 4.34 11.84
C GLU A 748 -8.76 4.36 11.60
N SER A 749 -9.33 3.52 10.74
CA SER A 749 -10.79 3.55 10.49
C SER A 749 -11.67 2.97 11.60
N ASP A 750 -11.10 2.42 12.66
CA ASP A 750 -11.86 1.53 13.53
C ASP A 750 -12.33 2.18 14.83
N LYS A 751 -11.92 3.41 15.18
CA LYS A 751 -12.28 3.97 16.50
C LYS A 751 -13.74 4.42 16.60
N ILE A 752 -14.24 5.21 15.64
CA ILE A 752 -15.64 5.70 15.66
C ILE A 752 -16.60 4.56 15.28
N GLN A 753 -16.20 3.71 14.32
CA GLN A 753 -16.93 2.51 13.94
C GLN A 753 -17.03 1.49 15.07
N SER A 754 -15.94 1.19 15.80
CA SER A 754 -16.01 0.30 16.96
C SER A 754 -16.88 0.89 18.07
N GLU A 755 -16.92 2.21 18.25
CA GLU A 755 -17.81 2.86 19.20
C GLU A 755 -19.30 2.77 18.77
N ILE A 756 -19.61 2.98 17.48
CA ILE A 756 -20.97 2.82 16.93
C ILE A 756 -21.41 1.36 16.99
N SER A 757 -20.57 0.43 16.52
CA SER A 757 -20.85 -1.01 16.57
C SER A 757 -21.01 -1.47 18.01
N ARG A 758 -20.17 -1.02 18.95
CA ARG A 758 -20.33 -1.37 20.38
C ARG A 758 -21.67 -0.91 20.94
N GLU A 759 -22.16 0.27 20.56
CA GLU A 759 -23.46 0.76 21.03
C GLU A 759 -24.64 0.01 20.38
N ILE A 760 -24.54 -0.31 19.07
CA ILE A 760 -25.53 -1.11 18.36
C ILE A 760 -25.55 -2.56 18.88
N ASP A 761 -24.38 -3.17 19.06
CA ASP A 761 -24.22 -4.52 19.56
C ASP A 761 -24.73 -4.64 21.01
N LYS A 762 -24.55 -3.61 21.84
CA LYS A 762 -25.14 -3.52 23.18
C LYS A 762 -26.67 -3.53 23.12
N GLN A 763 -27.28 -2.88 22.13
CA GLN A 763 -28.74 -2.90 21.92
C GLN A 763 -29.23 -4.25 21.39
N LEU A 764 -28.56 -4.81 20.39
CA LEU A 764 -28.89 -6.11 19.80
C LEU A 764 -28.68 -7.28 20.76
N ALA A 765 -27.71 -7.19 21.68
CA ALA A 765 -27.45 -8.20 22.70
C ALA A 765 -28.65 -8.46 23.62
N GLN A 766 -29.62 -7.53 23.69
CA GLN A 766 -30.84 -7.74 24.45
C GLN A 766 -31.78 -8.80 23.84
N ILE A 767 -31.64 -9.13 22.55
CA ILE A 767 -32.43 -10.17 21.89
C ILE A 767 -31.75 -11.52 22.13
N GLU A 768 -32.29 -12.37 23.01
CA GLU A 768 -31.66 -13.66 23.37
C GLU A 768 -31.58 -14.65 22.19
N ASN A 769 -32.57 -14.67 21.30
CA ASN A 769 -32.60 -15.57 20.15
C ASN A 769 -31.61 -15.12 19.05
N GLU A 770 -30.60 -15.94 18.78
CA GLU A 770 -29.52 -15.62 17.81
C GLU A 770 -30.01 -15.48 16.36
N GLU A 771 -30.98 -16.28 15.90
CA GLU A 771 -31.55 -16.17 14.56
C GLU A 771 -32.33 -14.86 14.39
N VAL A 772 -33.13 -14.50 15.41
CA VAL A 772 -33.86 -13.22 15.41
C VAL A 772 -32.88 -12.05 15.49
N ARG A 773 -31.82 -12.16 16.31
CA ARG A 773 -30.78 -11.14 16.42
C ARG A 773 -30.06 -10.92 15.08
N ALA A 774 -29.75 -12.00 14.36
CA ALA A 774 -29.15 -11.92 13.03
C ALA A 774 -30.09 -11.25 12.02
N ILE A 775 -31.38 -11.60 12.02
CA ILE A 775 -32.40 -10.94 11.18
C ILE A 775 -32.48 -9.45 11.49
N VAL A 776 -32.56 -9.08 12.77
CA VAL A 776 -32.67 -7.67 13.18
C VAL A 776 -31.42 -6.89 12.86
N LYS A 777 -30.23 -7.49 12.99
CA LYS A 777 -28.95 -6.86 12.61
C LYS A 777 -28.97 -6.36 11.17
N ASP A 778 -29.65 -7.05 10.27
CA ASP A 778 -29.76 -6.68 8.85
C ASP A 778 -30.93 -5.70 8.55
N LEU A 779 -31.70 -5.29 9.57
CA LEU A 779 -32.80 -4.32 9.42
C LEU A 779 -32.34 -2.86 9.51
N PRO A 780 -33.15 -1.90 9.01
CA PRO A 780 -32.83 -0.48 9.14
C PRO A 780 -32.69 -0.03 10.60
N ALA A 781 -31.87 1.00 10.83
CA ALA A 781 -31.43 1.40 12.17
C ALA A 781 -32.56 1.70 13.20
N TYR A 782 -33.78 2.03 12.77
CA TYR A 782 -34.91 2.20 13.70
C TYR A 782 -35.33 0.90 14.39
N CYS A 783 -35.00 -0.25 13.83
CA CYS A 783 -35.27 -1.56 14.44
C CYS A 783 -34.37 -1.85 15.64
N TYR A 784 -33.38 -0.99 15.92
CA TYR A 784 -32.51 -1.06 17.09
C TYR A 784 -33.00 -0.21 18.27
N ALA A 785 -34.10 0.53 18.12
CA ALA A 785 -34.70 1.28 19.22
C ALA A 785 -35.28 0.34 20.28
N ASP A 786 -35.31 0.77 21.55
CA ASP A 786 -35.81 -0.03 22.68
C ASP A 786 -37.19 -0.66 22.40
N SER A 787 -38.10 0.10 21.78
CA SER A 787 -39.47 -0.34 21.44
C SER A 787 -39.47 -1.46 20.40
N ALA A 788 -38.66 -1.31 19.35
CA ALA A 788 -38.49 -2.32 18.30
C ALA A 788 -37.79 -3.57 18.84
N ILE A 789 -36.70 -3.40 19.59
CA ILE A 789 -35.96 -4.49 20.25
C ILE A 789 -36.89 -5.28 21.16
N ASN A 790 -37.72 -4.60 21.96
CA ASN A 790 -38.70 -5.26 22.83
C ASN A 790 -39.79 -6.01 22.05
N PHE A 791 -40.21 -5.50 20.90
CA PHE A 791 -41.13 -6.21 20.01
C PHE A 791 -40.46 -7.47 19.42
N PHE A 792 -39.25 -7.36 18.87
CA PHE A 792 -38.51 -8.48 18.27
C PHE A 792 -38.18 -9.59 19.28
N LYS A 793 -37.94 -9.26 20.56
CA LYS A 793 -37.80 -10.25 21.64
C LYS A 793 -39.01 -11.20 21.74
N THR A 794 -40.20 -10.77 21.32
CA THR A 794 -41.43 -11.56 21.39
C THR A 794 -41.68 -12.44 20.15
N LEU A 795 -40.83 -12.35 19.13
CA LEU A 795 -41.01 -13.06 17.85
C LEU A 795 -40.18 -14.35 17.80
N SER A 796 -40.73 -15.37 17.14
CA SER A 796 -39.96 -16.49 16.61
C SER A 796 -39.18 -16.07 15.35
N SER A 797 -38.19 -16.86 14.92
CA SER A 797 -37.39 -16.56 13.72
C SER A 797 -38.23 -16.46 12.44
N GLN A 798 -39.28 -17.28 12.31
CA GLN A 798 -40.22 -17.20 11.19
C GLN A 798 -41.10 -15.93 11.22
N GLU A 799 -41.58 -15.53 12.40
CA GLU A 799 -42.34 -14.28 12.55
C GLU A 799 -41.46 -13.06 12.30
N ALA A 800 -40.24 -13.06 12.86
CA ALA A 800 -39.25 -12.01 12.64
C ALA A 800 -38.89 -11.88 11.16
N THR A 801 -38.77 -13.00 10.43
CA THR A 801 -38.54 -13.01 8.98
C THR A 801 -39.71 -12.37 8.21
N LYS A 802 -40.97 -12.66 8.57
CA LYS A 802 -42.14 -12.04 7.93
C LYS A 802 -42.21 -10.54 8.20
N VAL A 803 -41.96 -10.15 9.45
CA VAL A 803 -41.91 -8.75 9.87
C VAL A 803 -40.76 -8.03 9.17
N ALA A 804 -39.60 -8.67 9.01
CA ALA A 804 -38.46 -8.14 8.26
C ALA A 804 -38.83 -7.89 6.79
N SER A 805 -39.44 -8.86 6.10
CA SER A 805 -39.89 -8.68 4.72
C SER A 805 -40.91 -7.56 4.57
N TYR A 806 -41.80 -7.41 5.55
CA TYR A 806 -42.72 -6.28 5.64
C TYR A 806 -41.96 -4.95 5.81
N ILE A 807 -41.03 -4.87 6.75
CA ILE A 807 -40.19 -3.69 7.04
C ILE A 807 -39.36 -3.22 5.84
N HIS A 808 -38.87 -4.16 5.02
CA HIS A 808 -38.10 -3.85 3.82
C HIS A 808 -38.93 -3.18 2.71
N LEU A 809 -40.25 -3.30 2.79
CA LEU A 809 -41.21 -2.80 1.79
C LEU A 809 -42.11 -1.69 2.34
N HIS A 810 -42.30 -1.66 3.66
CA HIS A 810 -43.22 -0.79 4.36
C HIS A 810 -42.68 -0.43 5.74
N TYR A 811 -42.87 0.82 6.15
CA TYR A 811 -42.44 1.27 7.47
C TYR A 811 -43.34 0.73 8.59
N LEU A 812 -42.76 0.17 9.65
CA LEU A 812 -43.52 -0.37 10.79
C LEU A 812 -43.26 0.43 12.07
N ASP A 813 -44.34 0.95 12.66
CA ASP A 813 -44.29 1.69 13.93
C ASP A 813 -44.37 0.78 15.16
N PHE A 814 -43.28 0.70 15.92
CA PHE A 814 -43.14 -0.13 17.12
C PHE A 814 -43.67 0.54 18.41
N ASN A 815 -44.61 1.49 18.30
CA ASN A 815 -45.22 2.13 19.46
C ASN A 815 -46.01 1.12 20.36
N SER A 816 -46.42 1.56 21.55
CA SER A 816 -47.12 0.71 22.53
C SER A 816 -48.51 0.22 22.08
N GLY A 817 -49.02 0.73 20.95
CA GLY A 817 -50.28 0.30 20.34
C GLY A 817 -50.10 -0.81 19.30
N LEU A 818 -48.86 -1.16 18.92
CA LEU A 818 -48.60 -2.21 17.93
C LEU A 818 -48.96 -3.59 18.50
N ASN A 819 -50.03 -4.18 17.98
CA ASN A 819 -50.47 -5.51 18.37
C ASN A 819 -49.83 -6.58 17.46
N LYS A 820 -48.99 -7.45 18.04
CA LYS A 820 -48.31 -8.55 17.34
C LYS A 820 -49.29 -9.42 16.55
N ASP A 821 -50.39 -9.83 17.16
CA ASP A 821 -51.34 -10.77 16.56
C ASP A 821 -52.06 -10.12 15.38
N THR A 822 -52.48 -8.86 15.51
CA THR A 822 -53.11 -8.10 14.41
C THR A 822 -52.14 -7.87 13.25
N LEU A 823 -50.89 -7.49 13.55
CA LEU A 823 -49.86 -7.28 12.54
C LEU A 823 -49.60 -8.55 11.72
N LEU A 824 -49.37 -9.67 12.40
CA LEU A 824 -49.03 -10.95 11.76
C LEU A 824 -50.21 -11.61 11.04
N SER A 825 -51.43 -11.48 11.58
CA SER A 825 -52.61 -12.18 11.05
C SER A 825 -53.43 -11.36 10.04
N GLN A 826 -53.30 -10.03 10.02
CA GLN A 826 -54.11 -9.16 9.17
C GLN A 826 -53.27 -8.18 8.36
N GLU A 827 -52.46 -7.34 8.99
CA GLU A 827 -51.81 -6.23 8.29
C GLU A 827 -50.76 -6.69 7.28
N ILE A 828 -49.85 -7.59 7.69
CA ILE A 828 -48.84 -8.17 6.80
C ILE A 828 -49.50 -8.96 5.66
N PRO A 829 -50.45 -9.89 5.91
CA PRO A 829 -51.16 -10.59 4.84
C PRO A 829 -51.91 -9.67 3.88
N ASN A 830 -52.57 -8.61 4.37
CA ASN A 830 -53.27 -7.65 3.53
C ASN A 830 -52.32 -6.87 2.63
N PHE A 831 -51.15 -6.48 3.17
CA PHE A 831 -50.13 -5.79 2.39
C PHE A 831 -49.51 -6.70 1.33
N PHE A 832 -49.15 -7.93 1.69
CA PHE A 832 -48.65 -8.92 0.73
C PHE A 832 -49.66 -9.18 -0.37
N LYS A 833 -50.93 -9.36 -0.01
CA LYS A 833 -52.03 -9.49 -0.97
C LYS A 833 -52.05 -8.31 -1.93
N MET A 834 -52.01 -7.08 -1.43
CA MET A 834 -52.04 -5.89 -2.28
C MET A 834 -50.86 -5.85 -3.26
N GLU A 835 -49.63 -6.08 -2.79
CA GLU A 835 -48.43 -6.01 -3.64
C GLU A 835 -48.37 -7.17 -4.66
N ASN A 836 -48.64 -8.39 -4.21
CA ASN A 836 -48.61 -9.57 -5.05
C ASN A 836 -49.74 -9.59 -6.07
N GLN A 837 -50.95 -9.14 -5.68
CA GLN A 837 -52.09 -9.11 -6.60
C GLN A 837 -51.86 -8.13 -7.76
N LYS A 838 -51.17 -6.99 -7.54
CA LYS A 838 -50.78 -6.07 -8.63
C LYS A 838 -49.96 -6.78 -9.71
N LEU A 839 -48.94 -7.54 -9.31
CA LEU A 839 -48.11 -8.29 -10.25
C LEU A 839 -48.90 -9.41 -10.94
N LEU A 840 -49.74 -10.12 -10.17
CA LEU A 840 -50.54 -11.22 -10.70
C LEU A 840 -51.57 -10.75 -11.74
N ASP A 841 -52.22 -9.60 -11.49
CA ASP A 841 -53.16 -8.97 -12.40
C ASP A 841 -52.47 -8.53 -13.69
N GLN A 842 -51.29 -7.92 -13.57
CA GLN A 842 -50.48 -7.54 -14.73
C GLN A 842 -50.13 -8.75 -15.60
N LEU A 843 -49.70 -9.87 -15.01
CA LEU A 843 -49.34 -11.08 -15.76
C LEU A 843 -50.56 -11.75 -16.43
N LYS A 844 -51.74 -11.60 -15.85
CA LYS A 844 -53.00 -12.03 -16.47
C LYS A 844 -53.37 -11.15 -17.67
N GLU A 845 -53.27 -9.83 -17.53
CA GLU A 845 -53.54 -8.88 -18.62
C GLU A 845 -52.59 -9.11 -19.80
N GLU A 846 -51.32 -9.40 -19.52
CA GLU A 846 -50.30 -9.79 -20.51
C GLU A 846 -50.53 -11.19 -21.13
N LYS A 847 -51.57 -11.94 -20.70
CA LYS A 847 -51.92 -13.31 -21.12
C LYS A 847 -50.80 -14.33 -20.92
N ILE A 848 -49.95 -14.10 -19.93
CA ILE A 848 -48.78 -14.92 -19.66
C ILE A 848 -49.15 -16.17 -18.87
N ILE A 849 -50.16 -16.08 -18.00
CA ILE A 849 -50.64 -17.19 -17.17
C ILE A 849 -52.10 -17.56 -17.52
N PRO A 850 -52.46 -18.85 -17.48
CA PRO A 850 -53.82 -19.31 -17.75
C PRO A 850 -54.78 -18.92 -16.59
N GLN A 851 -56.07 -18.79 -16.90
CA GLN A 851 -57.12 -18.35 -15.97
C GLN A 851 -57.20 -19.23 -14.71
N GLU A 852 -56.93 -20.53 -14.84
CA GLU A 852 -56.92 -21.49 -13.72
C GLU A 852 -55.74 -21.24 -12.77
N ALA A 853 -54.53 -21.05 -13.32
CA ALA A 853 -53.35 -20.69 -12.53
C ALA A 853 -53.51 -19.33 -11.85
N TYR A 854 -54.12 -18.35 -12.53
CA TYR A 854 -54.45 -17.06 -11.93
C TYR A 854 -55.35 -17.20 -10.71
N GLN A 855 -56.40 -18.04 -10.77
CA GLN A 855 -57.29 -18.26 -9.61
C GLN A 855 -56.58 -18.97 -8.46
N ASN A 856 -55.76 -19.98 -8.75
CA ASN A 856 -55.05 -20.74 -7.73
C ASN A 856 -53.94 -19.92 -7.04
N ILE A 857 -53.20 -19.11 -7.81
CA ILE A 857 -52.15 -18.24 -7.28
C ILE A 857 -52.76 -17.02 -6.55
N SER A 858 -53.91 -16.51 -7.01
CA SER A 858 -54.66 -15.44 -6.32
C SER A 858 -55.14 -15.87 -4.92
N ALA A 859 -55.28 -17.17 -4.64
CA ALA A 859 -55.59 -17.68 -3.31
C ALA A 859 -54.39 -17.71 -2.33
N LEU A 860 -53.18 -17.36 -2.80
CA LEU A 860 -51.93 -17.40 -2.05
C LEU A 860 -51.22 -16.04 -1.94
N VAL A 861 -51.73 -15.00 -2.59
CA VAL A 861 -51.12 -13.65 -2.62
C VAL A 861 -50.94 -13.04 -1.22
N ASP A 862 -51.76 -13.43 -0.25
CA ASP A 862 -51.70 -12.99 1.15
C ASP A 862 -50.68 -13.79 1.99
N LYS A 863 -50.21 -14.93 1.48
CA LYS A 863 -49.36 -15.88 2.22
C LYS A 863 -47.91 -15.89 1.76
N ILE A 864 -47.66 -15.49 0.52
CA ILE A 864 -46.33 -15.49 -0.08
C ILE A 864 -45.68 -14.11 0.14
N ARG A 865 -44.43 -14.10 0.60
CA ARG A 865 -43.70 -12.84 0.77
C ARG A 865 -43.36 -12.24 -0.60
N PRO A 866 -43.50 -10.91 -0.82
CA PRO A 866 -43.38 -10.31 -2.14
C PRO A 866 -42.04 -10.53 -2.85
N GLU A 867 -40.95 -10.69 -2.10
CA GLU A 867 -39.63 -11.01 -2.68
C GLU A 867 -39.57 -12.37 -3.37
N PHE A 868 -40.46 -13.31 -3.04
CA PHE A 868 -40.60 -14.61 -3.71
C PHE A 868 -41.75 -14.63 -4.72
N PHE A 869 -42.63 -13.62 -4.72
CA PHE A 869 -43.74 -13.50 -5.64
C PHE A 869 -43.29 -12.75 -6.90
N THR A 870 -42.49 -13.41 -7.74
CA THR A 870 -41.89 -12.81 -8.94
C THR A 870 -42.46 -13.42 -10.22
N ARG A 871 -42.32 -12.70 -11.35
CA ARG A 871 -42.78 -13.19 -12.68
C ARG A 871 -42.26 -14.59 -12.99
N ASN A 872 -40.99 -14.88 -12.70
CA ASN A 872 -40.38 -16.18 -12.98
C ASN A 872 -40.98 -17.29 -12.12
N ASN A 873 -41.20 -17.02 -10.82
CA ASN A 873 -41.76 -18.02 -9.91
C ASN A 873 -43.24 -18.29 -10.21
N ILE A 874 -44.01 -17.24 -10.52
CA ILE A 874 -45.42 -17.34 -10.92
C ILE A 874 -45.56 -18.17 -12.21
N MET A 875 -44.66 -18.00 -13.18
CA MET A 875 -44.64 -18.81 -14.39
C MET A 875 -44.45 -20.30 -14.10
N VAL A 876 -43.56 -20.64 -13.18
CA VAL A 876 -43.31 -22.04 -12.82
C VAL A 876 -44.46 -22.64 -12.03
N TRP A 877 -45.03 -21.89 -11.09
CA TRP A 877 -46.23 -22.31 -10.36
C TRP A 877 -47.45 -22.48 -11.28
N SER A 878 -47.47 -21.78 -12.43
CA SER A 878 -48.55 -21.89 -13.41
C SER A 878 -48.47 -23.14 -14.31
N THR A 879 -47.31 -23.82 -14.35
CA THR A 879 -47.07 -24.99 -15.21
C THR A 879 -47.24 -26.34 -14.50
N ASP A 880 -47.20 -26.40 -13.17
CA ASP A 880 -47.39 -27.63 -12.37
C ASP A 880 -48.22 -27.32 -11.11
N LEU A 881 -49.54 -27.45 -11.22
CA LEU A 881 -50.52 -27.06 -10.21
C LEU A 881 -50.53 -27.97 -8.96
N GLU A 882 -49.99 -29.19 -9.02
CA GLU A 882 -49.89 -30.10 -7.85
C GLU A 882 -48.83 -29.62 -6.83
N VAL A 883 -47.90 -28.77 -7.24
CA VAL A 883 -46.91 -28.11 -6.36
C VAL A 883 -47.60 -27.07 -5.46
N LEU A 884 -48.71 -26.46 -5.90
CA LEU A 884 -49.44 -25.44 -5.16
C LEU A 884 -50.34 -26.01 -4.05
N GLU A 885 -50.92 -27.21 -4.22
CA GLU A 885 -51.73 -27.83 -3.17
C GLU A 885 -50.87 -28.40 -2.02
N ASN A 886 -49.64 -28.84 -2.29
CA ASN A 886 -48.72 -29.40 -1.29
C ASN A 886 -47.71 -28.40 -0.69
N SER A 887 -47.51 -27.23 -1.30
CA SER A 887 -46.55 -26.20 -0.83
C SER A 887 -47.04 -25.37 0.36
N LYS A 888 -48.24 -25.61 0.88
CA LYS A 888 -48.76 -24.83 2.01
C LYS A 888 -47.87 -24.91 3.27
N HIS A 889 -46.95 -25.87 3.40
CA HIS A 889 -46.27 -26.13 4.67
C HIS A 889 -44.72 -26.31 4.64
N SER A 890 -43.95 -25.92 3.61
CA SER A 890 -42.47 -26.00 3.72
C SER A 890 -41.68 -25.09 2.77
N ASP A 891 -40.72 -24.32 3.32
CA ASP A 891 -39.72 -23.51 2.61
C ASP A 891 -38.86 -24.34 1.63
N LEU A 892 -38.72 -25.65 1.88
CA LEU A 892 -37.99 -26.59 1.02
C LEU A 892 -38.66 -26.71 -0.36
N LEU A 893 -40.00 -26.76 -0.40
CA LEU A 893 -40.76 -26.93 -1.65
C LEU A 893 -40.71 -25.67 -2.52
N ILE A 894 -40.60 -24.48 -1.91
CA ILE A 894 -40.41 -23.22 -2.63
C ILE A 894 -39.02 -23.16 -3.25
N LYS A 895 -37.97 -23.55 -2.51
CA LYS A 895 -36.59 -23.62 -3.03
C LYS A 895 -36.47 -24.62 -4.19
N VAL A 896 -37.18 -25.74 -4.11
CA VAL A 896 -37.26 -26.76 -5.17
C VAL A 896 -37.96 -26.20 -6.41
N ALA A 897 -39.12 -25.55 -6.25
CA ALA A 897 -39.83 -24.91 -7.36
C ALA A 897 -38.98 -23.83 -8.06
N ASN A 898 -38.27 -22.99 -7.28
CA ASN A 898 -37.38 -21.98 -7.85
C ASN A 898 -36.19 -22.61 -8.61
N SER A 899 -35.72 -23.77 -8.17
CA SER A 899 -34.61 -24.48 -8.84
C SER A 899 -35.06 -25.17 -10.12
N ILE A 900 -36.28 -25.71 -10.14
CA ILE A 900 -36.94 -26.17 -11.38
C ILE A 900 -37.01 -25.02 -12.38
N ALA A 901 -37.36 -23.81 -11.94
CA ALA A 901 -37.41 -22.61 -12.79
C ALA A 901 -36.05 -22.27 -13.41
N VAL A 902 -34.99 -22.27 -12.60
CA VAL A 902 -33.63 -21.98 -13.06
C VAL A 902 -33.16 -23.03 -14.08
N ILE A 903 -33.48 -24.31 -13.85
CA ILE A 903 -33.14 -25.40 -14.77
C ILE A 903 -33.92 -25.28 -16.08
N ALA A 904 -35.21 -24.99 -16.01
CA ALA A 904 -36.07 -24.81 -17.18
C ALA A 904 -35.68 -23.59 -18.03
N ALA A 905 -35.10 -22.56 -17.41
CA ALA A 905 -34.59 -21.37 -18.09
C ALA A 905 -33.30 -21.63 -18.92
N GLY A 906 -32.76 -22.86 -18.85
CA GLY A 906 -31.67 -23.30 -19.71
C GLY A 906 -30.27 -23.12 -19.12
N GLU A 907 -29.29 -23.68 -19.82
CA GLU A 907 -27.94 -23.97 -19.31
C GLU A 907 -27.16 -22.74 -18.86
N ILE A 908 -27.41 -21.57 -19.46
CA ILE A 908 -26.78 -20.29 -19.09
C ILE A 908 -27.26 -19.82 -17.71
N SER A 909 -28.56 -19.97 -17.42
CA SER A 909 -29.14 -19.60 -16.14
C SER A 909 -28.67 -20.53 -15.01
N VAL A 910 -28.57 -21.84 -15.32
CA VAL A 910 -28.00 -22.85 -14.43
C VAL A 910 -26.53 -22.53 -14.09
N LYS A 911 -25.71 -22.14 -15.08
CA LYS A 911 -24.32 -21.72 -14.83
C LYS A 911 -24.22 -20.48 -13.93
N GLY A 912 -25.07 -19.47 -14.14
CA GLY A 912 -25.09 -18.25 -13.31
C GLY A 912 -25.50 -18.48 -11.85
N LYS A 913 -26.13 -19.62 -11.56
CA LYS A 913 -26.66 -19.98 -10.23
C LYS A 913 -26.12 -21.32 -9.70
N LEU A 914 -25.02 -21.80 -10.26
CA LEU A 914 -24.47 -23.14 -10.00
C LEU A 914 -24.16 -23.37 -8.51
N THR A 915 -23.62 -22.37 -7.81
CA THR A 915 -23.31 -22.45 -6.37
C THR A 915 -24.56 -22.58 -5.52
N GLU A 916 -25.63 -21.84 -5.83
CA GLU A 916 -26.91 -21.91 -5.13
C GLU A 916 -27.59 -23.26 -5.37
N LEU A 917 -27.53 -23.78 -6.61
CA LEU A 917 -28.08 -25.10 -6.95
C LEU A 917 -27.33 -26.26 -6.30
N LYS A 918 -25.99 -26.16 -6.18
CA LYS A 918 -25.17 -27.13 -5.43
C LYS A 918 -25.49 -27.09 -3.93
N ALA A 919 -25.62 -25.90 -3.36
CA ALA A 919 -26.01 -25.74 -1.97
C ALA A 919 -27.39 -26.33 -1.69
N LEU A 920 -28.36 -26.15 -2.61
CA LEU A 920 -29.66 -26.80 -2.50
C LEU A 920 -29.56 -28.32 -2.65
N SER A 921 -28.74 -28.84 -3.56
CA SER A 921 -28.52 -30.28 -3.70
C SER A 921 -27.97 -30.88 -2.40
N SER A 922 -26.96 -30.25 -1.77
CA SER A 922 -26.43 -30.72 -0.48
C SER A 922 -27.43 -30.55 0.67
N GLN A 923 -28.30 -29.53 0.63
CA GLN A 923 -29.40 -29.41 1.58
C GLN A 923 -30.41 -30.55 1.41
N LEU A 924 -30.82 -30.89 0.17
CA LEU A 924 -31.75 -31.99 -0.09
C LEU A 924 -31.19 -33.36 0.34
N GLU A 925 -29.86 -33.54 0.28
CA GLU A 925 -29.18 -34.74 0.76
C GLU A 925 -29.16 -34.89 2.29
N THR A 926 -29.30 -33.78 3.05
CA THR A 926 -29.07 -33.74 4.51
C THR A 926 -30.31 -33.41 5.34
N VAL A 927 -31.44 -33.05 4.72
CA VAL A 927 -32.63 -32.53 5.42
C VAL A 927 -33.48 -33.65 6.06
N LYS A 928 -33.65 -33.55 7.38
CA LYS A 928 -34.56 -34.38 8.21
C LYS A 928 -36.05 -34.06 8.03
N ASP A 929 -36.40 -32.87 7.51
CA ASP A 929 -37.79 -32.49 7.26
C ASP A 929 -38.45 -33.29 6.12
N ARG A 930 -37.65 -33.98 5.31
CA ARG A 930 -38.14 -34.82 4.21
C ARG A 930 -39.09 -35.90 4.71
N ASP A 931 -38.80 -36.50 5.87
CA ASP A 931 -39.61 -37.55 6.48
C ASP A 931 -40.97 -37.07 6.99
N SER A 932 -41.14 -35.75 7.16
CA SER A 932 -42.40 -35.13 7.60
C SER A 932 -43.39 -34.85 6.47
N LEU A 933 -42.96 -35.00 5.21
CA LEU A 933 -43.77 -34.75 4.01
C LEU A 933 -44.57 -35.99 3.60
N PRO A 934 -45.70 -35.86 2.88
CA PRO A 934 -46.40 -37.01 2.30
C PRO A 934 -45.47 -37.85 1.42
N VAL A 935 -45.59 -39.18 1.48
CA VAL A 935 -44.70 -40.13 0.76
C VAL A 935 -44.61 -39.83 -0.73
N THR A 936 -45.72 -39.45 -1.35
CA THR A 936 -45.79 -39.04 -2.77
C THR A 936 -44.95 -37.80 -3.09
N VAL A 937 -44.81 -36.87 -2.13
CA VAL A 937 -43.97 -35.67 -2.25
C VAL A 937 -42.51 -36.01 -2.02
N GLN A 938 -42.21 -36.94 -1.11
CA GLN A 938 -40.85 -37.42 -0.87
C GLN A 938 -40.27 -38.12 -2.10
N GLU A 939 -41.06 -38.98 -2.76
CA GLU A 939 -40.69 -39.69 -3.98
C GLU A 939 -40.44 -38.71 -5.15
N LYS A 940 -41.32 -37.72 -5.33
CA LYS A 940 -41.14 -36.68 -6.35
C LYS A 940 -39.93 -35.78 -6.08
N LEU A 941 -39.65 -35.45 -4.81
CA LEU A 941 -38.43 -34.73 -4.41
C LEU A 941 -37.17 -35.55 -4.70
N ALA A 942 -37.21 -36.87 -4.44
CA ALA A 942 -36.10 -37.77 -4.75
C ALA A 942 -35.85 -37.90 -6.25
N GLN A 943 -36.92 -37.92 -7.03
CA GLN A 943 -36.84 -37.90 -8.48
C GLN A 943 -36.21 -36.56 -8.95
N PHE A 944 -36.77 -35.41 -8.55
CA PHE A 944 -36.23 -34.11 -8.95
C PHE A 944 -34.75 -33.94 -8.60
N GLU A 945 -34.37 -34.27 -7.37
CA GLU A 945 -33.00 -34.16 -6.89
C GLU A 945 -32.04 -35.03 -7.71
N ASN A 946 -32.37 -36.31 -7.88
CA ASN A 946 -31.44 -37.29 -8.45
C ASN A 946 -31.39 -37.29 -9.98
N THR A 947 -32.50 -37.00 -10.66
CA THR A 947 -32.54 -37.03 -12.12
C THR A 947 -32.52 -35.64 -12.76
N THR A 948 -33.08 -34.61 -12.12
CA THR A 948 -33.22 -33.30 -12.78
C THR A 948 -32.14 -32.32 -12.31
N LEU A 949 -32.00 -32.14 -11.00
CA LEU A 949 -31.07 -31.18 -10.41
C LEU A 949 -29.61 -31.60 -10.59
N LYS A 950 -29.25 -32.83 -10.22
CA LYS A 950 -27.88 -33.36 -10.37
C LYS A 950 -27.44 -33.45 -11.83
N GLU A 951 -28.34 -33.81 -12.74
CA GLU A 951 -28.02 -33.87 -14.17
C GLU A 951 -27.79 -32.48 -14.77
N ALA A 952 -28.60 -31.48 -14.38
CA ALA A 952 -28.41 -30.09 -14.83
C ALA A 952 -27.10 -29.48 -14.30
N ILE A 953 -26.73 -29.76 -13.04
CA ILE A 953 -25.44 -29.36 -12.46
C ILE A 953 -24.28 -30.01 -13.23
N SER A 954 -24.36 -31.34 -13.46
CA SER A 954 -23.33 -32.08 -14.18
C SER A 954 -23.12 -31.61 -15.62
N LYS A 955 -24.21 -31.37 -16.37
CA LYS A 955 -24.15 -30.82 -17.74
C LYS A 955 -23.51 -29.43 -17.77
N ALA A 956 -23.91 -28.55 -16.85
CA ALA A 956 -23.33 -27.21 -16.75
C ALA A 956 -21.83 -27.23 -16.42
N GLU A 957 -21.38 -28.19 -15.60
CA GLU A 957 -19.97 -28.42 -15.29
C GLU A 957 -19.17 -28.90 -16.51
N VAL A 958 -19.66 -29.89 -17.24
CA VAL A 958 -19.01 -30.42 -18.46
C VAL A 958 -18.91 -29.36 -19.56
N SER A 959 -19.97 -28.57 -19.75
CA SER A 959 -19.95 -27.44 -20.69
C SER A 959 -18.98 -26.34 -20.24
N SER A 960 -18.78 -26.12 -18.94
CA SER A 960 -17.79 -25.15 -18.44
C SER A 960 -16.35 -25.59 -18.71
N THR A 961 -16.05 -26.90 -18.59
CA THR A 961 -14.73 -27.47 -18.91
C THR A 961 -14.44 -27.51 -20.42
N LEU A 962 -15.44 -27.73 -21.28
CA LEU A 962 -15.26 -27.65 -22.75
C LEU A 962 -15.00 -26.22 -23.24
N THR A 963 -15.65 -25.22 -22.63
CA THR A 963 -15.46 -23.82 -23.04
C THR A 963 -14.05 -23.33 -22.67
N SER A 964 -13.51 -23.74 -21.52
CA SER A 964 -12.10 -23.47 -21.17
C SER A 964 -11.12 -24.12 -22.17
N SER A 965 -11.37 -25.35 -22.60
CA SER A 965 -10.49 -26.06 -23.56
C SER A 965 -10.54 -25.48 -24.99
N ILE A 966 -11.69 -24.96 -25.43
CA ILE A 966 -11.84 -24.30 -26.75
C ILE A 966 -11.25 -22.88 -26.73
N THR A 967 -11.31 -22.18 -25.60
CA THR A 967 -10.68 -20.86 -25.44
C THR A 967 -9.14 -20.99 -25.42
N GLU A 968 -8.61 -22.08 -24.84
CA GLU A 968 -7.20 -22.42 -24.94
C GLU A 968 -6.78 -22.77 -26.39
N GLN A 969 -7.54 -23.60 -27.13
CA GLN A 969 -7.21 -23.94 -28.52
C GLN A 969 -7.29 -22.78 -29.52
N ASN A 970 -8.19 -21.82 -29.32
CA ASN A 970 -8.28 -20.61 -30.18
C ASN A 970 -7.18 -19.58 -29.87
N SER A 971 -6.60 -19.61 -28.66
CA SER A 971 -5.42 -18.81 -28.33
C SER A 971 -4.14 -19.37 -28.98
N THR A 972 -4.07 -20.68 -29.26
CA THR A 972 -2.92 -21.32 -29.91
C THR A 972 -2.91 -21.17 -31.45
N MET A 973 -4.06 -20.94 -32.10
CA MET A 973 -4.13 -20.73 -33.57
C MET A 973 -3.87 -19.29 -34.01
N SER A 974 -3.94 -18.31 -33.11
CA SER A 974 -3.69 -16.90 -33.41
C SER A 974 -2.21 -16.49 -33.26
N SER A 975 -1.34 -17.38 -32.74
CA SER A 975 0.09 -17.14 -32.58
C SER A 975 0.98 -17.75 -33.68
N SER A 976 0.42 -18.25 -34.79
CA SER A 976 1.17 -18.95 -35.84
C SER A 976 1.07 -18.35 -37.25
N ILE A 977 0.76 -17.06 -37.39
CA ILE A 977 0.79 -16.37 -38.69
C ILE A 977 1.46 -15.00 -38.55
N SER A 978 2.78 -14.97 -38.51
CA SER A 978 3.58 -13.82 -38.92
C SER A 978 5.02 -14.24 -39.23
N ASP A 979 5.22 -14.88 -40.38
CA ASP A 979 6.50 -14.90 -41.09
C ASP A 979 6.27 -15.45 -42.50
N THR A 980 6.44 -14.60 -43.53
CA THR A 980 7.28 -14.85 -44.73
C THR A 980 7.06 -13.78 -45.82
N SER A 981 8.13 -13.03 -46.06
CA SER A 981 8.74 -12.58 -47.34
C SER A 981 7.92 -11.93 -48.48
N TYR A 982 8.41 -10.73 -48.80
CA TYR A 982 8.46 -10.00 -50.08
C TYR A 982 8.61 -10.85 -51.35
N GLU A 983 7.89 -10.47 -52.43
CA GLU A 983 8.46 -10.23 -53.77
C GLU A 983 7.47 -9.47 -54.69
N GLU A 984 8.03 -8.93 -55.77
CA GLU A 984 7.70 -7.71 -56.52
C GLU A 984 6.57 -7.75 -57.59
N THR A 985 5.95 -6.57 -57.81
CA THR A 985 5.38 -5.85 -59.00
C THR A 985 5.26 -6.51 -60.41
N PRO A 986 4.48 -5.98 -61.42
CA PRO A 986 4.08 -4.57 -61.63
C PRO A 986 2.69 -4.20 -62.24
N GLN A 987 2.36 -2.92 -62.00
CA GLN A 987 1.58 -1.88 -62.71
C GLN A 987 0.86 -2.13 -64.05
N ALA A 988 -0.33 -1.51 -64.18
CA ALA A 988 -0.71 -0.41 -65.11
C ALA A 988 -2.26 -0.24 -65.08
N SER A 989 -2.94 0.87 -65.28
CA SER A 989 -2.68 2.29 -65.59
C SER A 989 -4.07 2.97 -65.58
N LEU A 990 -4.20 4.20 -65.08
CA LEU A 990 -4.83 5.34 -65.79
C LEU A 990 -5.04 6.53 -64.83
N THR A 991 -4.18 7.52 -64.99
CA THR A 991 -4.25 8.89 -64.47
C THR A 991 -5.12 9.80 -65.32
N SER A 992 -5.66 10.85 -64.67
CA SER A 992 -5.92 12.25 -65.11
C SER A 992 -7.33 12.71 -64.68
N GLN A 993 -7.58 13.90 -64.13
CA GLN A 993 -6.80 15.12 -63.87
C GLN A 993 -7.61 16.05 -62.91
N ILE A 994 -6.93 16.72 -61.98
CA ILE A 994 -7.00 18.17 -61.59
C ILE A 994 -8.40 18.74 -61.29
N ILE A 995 -8.73 19.23 -60.08
CA ILE A 995 -8.15 20.32 -59.26
C ILE A 995 -8.02 19.90 -57.79
#